data_AF-A0A9J7LJX0-F1
#
_entry.id   AF-A0A9J7LJX0-F1
#
_cell.length_a   1.000
_cell.length_b   1.000
_cell.length_c   1.000
_cell.angle_alpha   90.00
_cell.angle_beta   90.00
_cell.angle_gamma   90.00
#
_symmetry.space_group_name_H-M   'P 1'
#
loop_
_entity.id
_entity.type
_entity.pdbx_description
1 polymer ?
#
loop_
_entity_poly.entity_id
_entity_poly.type
_entity_poly.pdbx_seq_one_letter_code
_entity_poly.pdbx_strand_id
1 'polypeptide(L)'
;MAADLNPPEAFSLPKQPTNGTRDVPQLVPPSHFESPPVEDAWTQVRKLTRDVLDLRTENQQLRQARSAVIPAGEEIRARVDLHKSGNGETTRHLQGIIDKQINDIVHLKAELTALKAEHSREVQVLQLQVSAQDRQVEDAAVQARRRLEDAHRKHQDELHKIKVAHEEELRGAMSSLSGLQKQLEESRTDYEQRLAELEDQIYRSALEKEELQEKVRTTSDELQSSRSLVSQLKAHLKQMETDRQAAEQWKLERGERLKRIKDLEQQVENLQSTEQLLNMRLTSFTDILSIQEADITKSKSDGSDMNKRMNSLLTRWREKVYALMVQLMSQEIVHKKDIANYKQKIADLEDQLNSSTSHSEVLSHMLADRTAELEMEKTRVKTLQAEVTSAQDTAVSLQDKMDAQLAANGQLCDLTKRTFEAFAAQEDKLQAGGSKLTSFSQRLNFAVGRLDMLQGLFARREAMWRMKLEESTNQIKEEEDQPEKEHDGMLPSQLHEELDRVRRERDQLAAQMREDSQLLDQRMAANKHKFEGQLKDQQETIVQLHKLMEEKSQKCQSLGAQLSQLEDNIQEANHTIDGLKTELAKQQIEAEKAVEDRGREVQTGMVDQLAEMEKRMNDARREHTKAVVQLRQAERQTSREKERGQQQLQLQEQHYQRQLHKLQEQLREVDRDRNMVMATLRQEGLIGQYKQHRAAAAKAVSNTQPQGSELTTGSGTADKQQPIVAEPLSSVVEDLRSLTATVLGDEGDTDSSED
;
A
#
# COMPACT_ATOMS: atom_id res chain seq x y z
N MET A 1 26.84 25.70 17.80
CA MET A 1 25.47 26.23 17.64
C MET A 1 24.66 25.12 16.97
N ALA A 2 24.04 24.16 17.64
CA ALA A 2 23.78 23.97 19.07
C ALA A 2 22.84 25.01 19.71
N ALA A 3 21.53 24.75 19.58
CA ALA A 3 20.44 25.07 20.51
C ALA A 3 19.17 24.29 20.08
N ASP A 4 18.16 24.26 20.94
CA ASP A 4 16.74 23.99 20.64
C ASP A 4 16.31 22.56 20.20
N LEU A 5 16.48 21.61 21.12
CA LEU A 5 15.60 20.43 21.26
C LEU A 5 15.09 20.37 22.71
N ASN A 6 13.78 20.57 22.93
CA ASN A 6 13.16 20.43 24.25
C ASN A 6 12.68 18.97 24.46
N PRO A 7 13.09 18.29 25.55
CA PRO A 7 12.53 16.99 25.92
C PRO A 7 11.19 17.13 26.69
N PRO A 8 10.32 16.10 26.71
CA PRO A 8 9.05 16.17 27.42
C PRO A 8 9.21 16.09 28.95
N GLU A 9 8.38 16.83 29.69
CA GLU A 9 8.30 16.74 31.16
C GLU A 9 7.56 15.47 31.60
N ALA A 10 8.33 14.45 31.97
CA ALA A 10 7.85 13.31 32.76
C ALA A 10 8.86 12.98 33.87
N PHE A 11 8.38 12.44 34.99
CA PHE A 11 9.17 12.09 36.18
C PHE A 11 9.80 13.25 36.97
N SER A 12 8.96 14.15 37.51
CA SER A 12 9.25 14.76 38.81
C SER A 12 8.07 14.61 39.77
N LEU A 13 8.35 14.18 41.00
CA LEU A 13 7.36 13.94 42.05
C LEU A 13 7.03 15.24 42.81
N PRO A 14 5.74 15.47 43.13
CA PRO A 14 5.38 16.24 44.32
C PRO A 14 4.63 15.38 45.34
N LYS A 15 4.99 15.52 46.63
CA LYS A 15 4.13 15.13 47.74
C LYS A 15 3.08 16.23 47.97
N GLN A 16 1.86 15.83 48.33
CA GLN A 16 0.79 16.56 49.04
C GLN A 16 0.83 18.11 49.04
N PRO A 17 -0.32 18.72 48.72
CA PRO A 17 -1.10 19.25 49.84
C PRO A 17 -2.55 18.76 49.89
N THR A 18 -3.26 19.17 50.94
CA THR A 18 -4.66 18.85 51.27
C THR A 18 -5.66 19.80 50.62
N ASN A 19 -6.96 19.46 50.75
CA ASN A 19 -8.17 20.28 50.52
C ASN A 19 -8.78 20.25 49.12
N GLY A 20 -9.71 19.31 48.92
CA GLY A 20 -11.16 19.62 48.83
C GLY A 20 -11.71 20.32 47.58
N THR A 21 -12.79 19.74 47.04
CA THR A 21 -13.60 20.19 45.88
C THR A 21 -12.86 20.22 44.53
N ARG A 22 -13.46 19.84 43.38
CA ARG A 22 -14.88 19.57 43.06
C ARG A 22 -14.98 18.61 41.84
N ASP A 23 -16.18 18.06 41.63
CA ASP A 23 -16.81 17.64 40.35
C ASP A 23 -15.95 17.03 39.21
N VAL A 24 -16.10 15.71 38.98
CA VAL A 24 -15.94 15.02 37.68
C VAL A 24 -16.96 13.86 37.59
N PRO A 25 -17.33 13.35 36.39
CA PRO A 25 -18.72 12.92 36.16
C PRO A 25 -19.01 11.43 36.44
N GLN A 26 -20.27 11.14 36.76
CA GLN A 26 -20.76 9.80 37.07
C GLN A 26 -21.34 9.11 35.82
N LEU A 27 -20.55 8.25 35.17
CA LEU A 27 -21.09 7.22 34.26
C LEU A 27 -21.44 5.96 35.07
N VAL A 28 -22.61 5.38 34.79
CA VAL A 28 -23.26 4.37 35.65
C VAL A 28 -23.29 3.00 34.96
N PRO A 29 -22.67 1.96 35.53
CA PRO A 29 -23.05 0.57 35.32
C PRO A 29 -24.15 0.13 36.32
N PRO A 30 -24.98 -0.88 35.99
CA PRO A 30 -26.23 -1.12 36.72
C PRO A 30 -26.07 -2.00 37.97
N SER A 31 -26.56 -1.52 39.12
CA SER A 31 -26.78 -2.33 40.33
C SER A 31 -27.96 -1.81 41.17
N HIS A 32 -29.17 -2.32 40.89
CA HIS A 32 -30.33 -2.17 41.77
C HIS A 32 -30.73 -3.51 42.37
N PHE A 33 -30.06 -3.87 43.46
CA PHE A 33 -30.62 -4.73 44.50
C PHE A 33 -30.42 -4.03 45.83
N GLU A 34 -31.49 -3.41 46.33
CA GLU A 34 -31.49 -2.78 47.64
C GLU A 34 -31.32 -3.85 48.73
N SER A 35 -30.18 -3.82 49.41
CA SER A 35 -29.96 -4.62 50.62
C SER A 35 -30.39 -3.77 51.82
N PRO A 36 -31.30 -4.25 52.69
CA PRO A 36 -31.67 -3.52 53.91
C PRO A 36 -30.46 -3.39 54.84
N PRO A 37 -30.45 -2.40 55.75
CA PRO A 37 -29.29 -2.14 56.61
C PRO A 37 -28.96 -3.36 57.46
N VAL A 38 -27.73 -3.86 57.30
CA VAL A 38 -27.21 -4.97 58.10
C VAL A 38 -26.96 -4.47 59.52
N GLU A 39 -27.95 -4.65 60.41
CA GLU A 39 -27.65 -4.71 61.84
C GLU A 39 -26.64 -5.85 62.04
N ASP A 40 -25.44 -5.50 62.52
CA ASP A 40 -24.37 -6.47 62.78
C ASP A 40 -24.92 -7.62 63.64
N ALA A 41 -24.93 -8.84 63.09
CA ALA A 41 -25.56 -10.01 63.70
C ALA A 41 -25.02 -10.28 65.11
N TRP A 42 -23.77 -9.90 65.40
CA TRP A 42 -23.20 -9.98 66.74
C TRP A 42 -23.88 -9.07 67.76
N THR A 43 -24.49 -7.95 67.34
CA THR A 43 -25.28 -7.07 68.21
C THR A 43 -26.64 -7.69 68.54
N GLN A 44 -27.35 -8.26 67.56
CA GLN A 44 -28.58 -9.00 67.80
C GLN A 44 -28.34 -10.23 68.68
N VAL A 45 -27.28 -11.01 68.43
CA VAL A 45 -26.88 -12.15 69.28
C VAL A 45 -26.55 -11.70 70.71
N ARG A 46 -25.86 -10.56 70.91
CA ARG A 46 -25.60 -10.01 72.26
C ARG A 46 -26.89 -9.54 72.95
N LYS A 47 -27.84 -8.97 72.20
CA LYS A 47 -29.15 -8.54 72.72
C LYS A 47 -29.96 -9.74 73.18
N LEU A 48 -30.17 -10.72 72.30
CA LEU A 48 -30.81 -12.00 72.62
C LEU A 48 -30.11 -12.77 73.75
N THR A 49 -28.79 -12.69 73.86
CA THR A 49 -28.04 -13.30 74.98
C THR A 49 -28.33 -12.61 76.31
N ARG A 50 -28.50 -11.28 76.33
CA ARG A 50 -28.99 -10.54 77.51
C ARG A 50 -30.44 -10.92 77.80
N ASP A 51 -31.32 -10.88 76.81
CA ASP A 51 -32.75 -11.18 76.99
C ASP A 51 -32.95 -12.61 77.55
N VAL A 52 -32.15 -13.59 77.10
CA VAL A 52 -32.15 -14.98 77.64
C VAL A 52 -31.55 -15.08 79.04
N LEU A 53 -30.61 -14.21 79.42
CA LEU A 53 -30.12 -14.13 80.81
C LEU A 53 -31.17 -13.51 81.73
N ASP A 54 -31.80 -12.41 81.29
CA ASP A 54 -32.82 -11.71 82.06
C ASP A 54 -34.05 -12.62 82.26
N LEU A 55 -34.56 -13.27 81.20
CA LEU A 55 -35.61 -14.30 81.27
C LEU A 55 -35.23 -15.53 82.13
N ARG A 56 -33.93 -15.85 82.28
CA ARG A 56 -33.46 -16.88 83.22
C ARG A 56 -33.51 -16.38 84.66
N THR A 57 -33.13 -15.15 84.94
CA THR A 57 -33.28 -14.57 86.29
C THR A 57 -34.75 -14.44 86.68
N GLU A 58 -35.62 -14.04 85.75
CA GLU A 58 -37.08 -14.01 85.96
C GLU A 58 -37.65 -15.42 86.18
N ASN A 59 -37.26 -16.43 85.39
CA ASN A 59 -37.64 -17.82 85.65
C ASN A 59 -37.14 -18.33 87.01
N GLN A 60 -35.96 -17.88 87.47
CA GLN A 60 -35.42 -18.24 88.77
C GLN A 60 -36.22 -17.57 89.90
N GLN A 61 -36.61 -16.31 89.74
CA GLN A 61 -37.50 -15.60 90.66
C GLN A 61 -38.91 -16.22 90.69
N LEU A 62 -39.49 -16.57 89.54
CA LEU A 62 -40.79 -17.26 89.45
C LEU A 62 -40.74 -18.68 90.05
N ARG A 63 -39.62 -19.38 89.95
CA ARG A 63 -39.41 -20.67 90.63
C ARG A 63 -39.24 -20.49 92.14
N GLN A 64 -38.55 -19.45 92.60
CA GLN A 64 -38.44 -19.11 94.02
C GLN A 64 -39.81 -18.71 94.61
N ALA A 65 -40.59 -17.89 93.91
CA ALA A 65 -41.97 -17.54 94.26
C ALA A 65 -42.88 -18.78 94.32
N ARG A 66 -42.79 -19.70 93.36
CA ARG A 66 -43.50 -20.98 93.40
C ARG A 66 -43.05 -21.90 94.55
N SER A 67 -41.78 -21.86 94.95
CA SER A 67 -41.28 -22.64 96.09
C SER A 67 -41.70 -22.07 97.46
N ALA A 68 -42.26 -20.86 97.51
CA ALA A 68 -42.71 -20.20 98.74
C ALA A 68 -44.20 -20.43 99.07
N VAL A 69 -45.00 -21.02 98.16
CA VAL A 69 -46.48 -21.11 98.30
C VAL A 69 -47.03 -22.50 97.93
N ILE A 70 -46.43 -23.57 98.46
CA ILE A 70 -47.09 -24.89 98.56
C ILE A 70 -46.70 -25.56 99.90
N PRO A 71 -47.56 -25.49 100.95
CA PRO A 71 -47.53 -26.45 102.04
C PRO A 71 -47.87 -27.85 101.52
N ALA A 72 -47.20 -28.88 102.01
CA ALA A 72 -47.41 -30.26 101.56
C ALA A 72 -48.22 -31.08 102.57
N GLY A 73 -49.21 -31.81 102.07
CA GLY A 73 -50.01 -32.77 102.85
C GLY A 73 -51.36 -32.23 103.31
N GLU A 74 -52.29 -33.17 103.55
CA GLU A 74 -53.69 -32.96 103.99
C GLU A 74 -54.57 -32.25 102.92
N GLU A 75 -55.75 -32.74 102.51
CA GLU A 75 -56.55 -33.91 102.94
C GLU A 75 -56.98 -34.78 101.74
N ILE A 76 -56.71 -36.10 101.78
CA ILE A 76 -57.44 -37.10 100.95
C ILE A 76 -57.86 -38.28 101.84
N ARG A 77 -58.76 -37.99 102.79
CA ARG A 77 -59.62 -38.98 103.47
C ARG A 77 -60.72 -38.28 104.27
N ALA A 78 -61.88 -38.93 104.35
CA ALA A 78 -63.15 -38.38 104.84
C ALA A 78 -63.72 -37.23 103.95
N ARG A 79 -65.03 -37.14 103.66
CA ARG A 79 -66.15 -38.02 104.02
C ARG A 79 -66.88 -38.56 102.78
N VAL A 80 -66.90 -39.89 102.64
CA VAL A 80 -68.12 -40.57 102.21
C VAL A 80 -69.12 -40.50 103.39
N ASP A 81 -70.41 -40.70 103.11
CA ASP A 81 -71.54 -40.61 104.05
C ASP A 81 -71.93 -39.21 104.53
N LEU A 82 -72.71 -38.52 103.68
CA LEU A 82 -73.92 -37.84 104.17
C LEU A 82 -75.02 -37.74 103.08
N HIS A 83 -75.74 -38.83 102.87
CA HIS A 83 -77.02 -38.78 102.14
C HIS A 83 -78.10 -38.07 102.98
N LYS A 84 -79.01 -37.35 102.31
CA LYS A 84 -80.25 -36.73 102.85
C LYS A 84 -80.11 -35.45 103.70
N SER A 85 -79.75 -34.34 103.06
CA SER A 85 -80.66 -33.18 102.96
C SER A 85 -80.24 -32.29 101.79
N GLY A 86 -81.16 -31.53 101.20
CA GLY A 86 -80.90 -30.71 100.01
C GLY A 86 -80.45 -29.29 100.34
N ASN A 87 -79.59 -28.71 99.49
CA ASN A 87 -79.40 -27.26 99.33
C ASN A 87 -78.87 -26.97 97.90
N GLY A 88 -79.61 -26.19 97.12
CA GLY A 88 -79.43 -26.03 95.68
C GLY A 88 -78.45 -24.93 95.25
N GLU A 89 -77.30 -24.81 95.91
CA GLU A 89 -76.38 -23.67 95.71
C GLU A 89 -75.03 -24.07 95.09
N THR A 90 -74.48 -25.24 95.46
CA THR A 90 -73.26 -25.78 94.86
C THR A 90 -73.42 -26.09 93.38
N THR A 91 -74.61 -26.54 92.96
CA THR A 91 -74.96 -26.74 91.55
C THR A 91 -74.96 -25.44 90.76
N ARG A 92 -75.46 -24.32 91.32
CA ARG A 92 -75.43 -23.02 90.65
C ARG A 92 -74.00 -22.50 90.43
N HIS A 93 -73.09 -22.74 91.37
CA HIS A 93 -71.71 -22.29 91.24
C HIS A 93 -70.96 -23.06 90.13
N LEU A 94 -71.10 -24.38 90.09
CA LEU A 94 -70.53 -25.20 89.02
C LEU A 94 -71.16 -24.85 87.66
N GLN A 95 -72.49 -24.70 87.60
CA GLN A 95 -73.17 -24.27 86.38
C GLN A 95 -72.66 -22.91 85.90
N GLY A 96 -72.53 -21.91 86.78
CA GLY A 96 -72.02 -20.58 86.43
C GLY A 96 -70.54 -20.52 86.03
N ILE A 97 -69.75 -21.57 86.30
CA ILE A 97 -68.39 -21.75 85.74
C ILE A 97 -68.47 -22.41 84.37
N ILE A 98 -69.30 -23.44 84.21
CA ILE A 98 -69.54 -24.13 82.93
C ILE A 98 -70.12 -23.15 81.90
N ASP A 99 -71.11 -22.34 82.27
CA ASP A 99 -71.73 -21.35 81.39
C ASP A 99 -70.73 -20.28 80.94
N LYS A 100 -69.79 -19.87 81.82
CA LYS A 100 -68.68 -18.99 81.45
C LYS A 100 -67.74 -19.68 80.45
N GLN A 101 -67.28 -20.89 80.75
CA GLN A 101 -66.40 -21.64 79.84
C GLN A 101 -67.08 -21.91 78.47
N ILE A 102 -68.39 -22.14 78.45
CA ILE A 102 -69.18 -22.25 77.20
C ILE A 102 -69.17 -20.91 76.46
N ASN A 103 -69.44 -19.80 77.14
CA ASN A 103 -69.41 -18.46 76.54
C ASN A 103 -68.01 -18.09 76.02
N ASP A 104 -66.94 -18.39 76.77
CA ASP A 104 -65.55 -18.17 76.36
C ASP A 104 -65.18 -19.04 75.15
N ILE A 105 -65.62 -20.30 75.11
CA ILE A 105 -65.44 -21.20 73.95
C ILE A 105 -66.25 -20.71 72.74
N VAL A 106 -67.44 -20.13 72.94
CA VAL A 106 -68.24 -19.53 71.86
C VAL A 106 -67.59 -18.23 71.35
N HIS A 107 -67.06 -17.39 72.24
CA HIS A 107 -66.32 -16.17 71.91
C HIS A 107 -65.06 -16.48 71.10
N LEU A 108 -64.20 -17.36 71.62
CA LEU A 108 -62.99 -17.81 70.93
C LEU A 108 -63.30 -18.48 69.59
N LYS A 109 -64.41 -19.23 69.46
CA LYS A 109 -64.85 -19.77 68.16
C LYS A 109 -65.30 -18.65 67.21
N ALA A 110 -66.05 -17.66 67.69
CA ALA A 110 -66.48 -16.52 66.89
C ALA A 110 -65.28 -15.71 66.39
N GLU A 111 -64.33 -15.39 67.28
CA GLU A 111 -63.05 -14.74 66.94
C GLU A 111 -62.25 -15.56 65.92
N LEU A 112 -62.10 -16.87 66.11
CA LEU A 112 -61.37 -17.73 65.18
C LEU A 112 -62.08 -17.84 63.82
N THR A 113 -63.42 -17.77 63.77
CA THR A 113 -64.15 -17.63 62.49
C THR A 113 -64.01 -16.25 61.87
N ALA A 114 -63.93 -15.17 62.67
CA ALA A 114 -63.70 -13.82 62.18
C ALA A 114 -62.29 -13.68 61.59
N LEU A 115 -61.25 -14.11 62.31
CA LEU A 115 -59.86 -14.14 61.84
C LEU A 115 -59.70 -14.99 60.57
N LYS A 116 -60.38 -16.14 60.48
CA LYS A 116 -60.40 -16.94 59.25
C LYS A 116 -61.08 -16.22 58.09
N ALA A 117 -62.18 -15.52 58.33
CA ALA A 117 -62.86 -14.75 57.31
C ALA A 117 -62.06 -13.50 56.89
N GLU A 118 -61.34 -12.87 57.81
CA GLU A 118 -60.41 -11.75 57.55
C GLU A 118 -59.22 -12.23 56.72
N HIS A 119 -58.48 -13.24 57.19
CA HIS A 119 -57.37 -13.84 56.47
C HIS A 119 -57.77 -14.38 55.07
N SER A 120 -58.98 -14.96 54.92
CA SER A 120 -59.47 -15.37 53.60
C SER A 120 -59.68 -14.20 52.64
N ARG A 121 -60.02 -13.00 53.14
CA ARG A 121 -60.10 -11.77 52.34
C ARG A 121 -58.72 -11.21 52.04
N GLU A 122 -57.79 -11.22 53.00
CA GLU A 122 -56.40 -10.82 52.76
C GLU A 122 -55.76 -11.66 51.64
N VAL A 123 -55.89 -12.99 51.73
CA VAL A 123 -55.41 -13.92 50.71
C VAL A 123 -56.08 -13.66 49.36
N GLN A 124 -57.40 -13.40 49.33
CA GLN A 124 -58.10 -13.09 48.08
C GLN A 124 -57.65 -11.74 47.47
N VAL A 125 -57.42 -10.71 48.30
CA VAL A 125 -56.90 -9.40 47.85
C VAL A 125 -55.48 -9.54 47.32
N LEU A 126 -54.61 -10.27 48.02
CA LEU A 126 -53.23 -10.54 47.58
C LEU A 126 -53.20 -11.37 46.29
N GLN A 127 -54.07 -12.38 46.14
CA GLN A 127 -54.21 -13.14 44.89
C GLN A 127 -54.66 -12.25 43.72
N LEU A 128 -55.63 -11.36 43.95
CA LEU A 128 -56.06 -10.39 42.94
C LEU A 128 -54.93 -9.41 42.58
N GLN A 129 -54.20 -8.89 43.56
CA GLN A 129 -53.07 -7.98 43.38
C GLN A 129 -51.91 -8.64 42.62
N VAL A 130 -51.52 -9.87 42.98
CA VAL A 130 -50.51 -10.64 42.24
C VAL A 130 -50.99 -10.86 40.79
N SER A 131 -52.23 -11.32 40.57
CA SER A 131 -52.75 -11.49 39.21
C SER A 131 -52.84 -10.18 38.40
N ALA A 132 -52.91 -9.02 39.05
CA ALA A 132 -52.88 -7.72 38.38
C ALA A 132 -51.43 -7.33 38.02
N GLN A 133 -50.47 -7.60 38.90
CA GLN A 133 -49.04 -7.42 38.63
C GLN A 133 -48.54 -8.37 37.53
N ASP A 134 -48.95 -9.65 37.56
CA ASP A 134 -48.61 -10.64 36.53
C ASP A 134 -49.06 -10.16 35.14
N ARG A 135 -50.34 -9.76 34.99
CA ARG A 135 -50.86 -9.19 33.75
C ARG A 135 -50.12 -7.92 33.32
N GLN A 136 -49.76 -7.04 34.26
CA GLN A 136 -49.00 -5.84 33.96
C GLN A 136 -47.58 -6.17 33.46
N VAL A 137 -46.96 -7.22 33.98
CA VAL A 137 -45.66 -7.73 33.52
C VAL A 137 -45.79 -8.42 32.15
N GLU A 138 -46.84 -9.19 31.91
CA GLU A 138 -47.15 -9.78 30.61
C GLU A 138 -47.38 -8.71 29.53
N ASP A 139 -48.23 -7.71 29.79
CA ASP A 139 -48.47 -6.59 28.89
C ASP A 139 -47.19 -5.78 28.61
N ALA A 140 -46.36 -5.55 29.64
CA ALA A 140 -45.07 -4.89 29.47
C ALA A 140 -44.09 -5.72 28.62
N ALA A 141 -44.06 -7.05 28.82
CA ALA A 141 -43.23 -7.96 28.04
C ALA A 141 -43.69 -8.06 26.58
N VAL A 142 -45.00 -8.09 26.33
CA VAL A 142 -45.57 -8.06 24.96
C VAL A 142 -45.28 -6.73 24.28
N GLN A 143 -45.38 -5.60 24.98
CA GLN A 143 -44.99 -4.29 24.45
C GLN A 143 -43.48 -4.20 24.16
N ALA A 144 -42.63 -4.76 25.03
CA ALA A 144 -41.18 -4.81 24.80
C ALA A 144 -40.83 -5.65 23.57
N ARG A 145 -41.44 -6.84 23.41
CA ARG A 145 -41.27 -7.71 22.24
C ARG A 145 -41.67 -6.99 20.95
N ARG A 146 -42.86 -6.36 20.90
CA ARG A 146 -43.31 -5.58 19.73
C ARG A 146 -42.36 -4.44 19.36
N ARG A 147 -41.87 -3.68 20.36
CA ARG A 147 -40.88 -2.62 20.11
C ARG A 147 -39.56 -3.15 19.55
N LEU A 148 -39.13 -4.34 19.98
CA LEU A 148 -37.93 -5.00 19.47
C LEU A 148 -38.15 -5.51 18.04
N GLU A 149 -39.29 -6.15 17.76
CA GLU A 149 -39.67 -6.56 16.39
C GLU A 149 -39.74 -5.37 15.42
N ASP A 150 -40.37 -4.26 15.82
CA ASP A 150 -40.50 -3.06 14.98
C ASP A 150 -39.17 -2.33 14.80
N ALA A 151 -38.25 -2.39 15.76
CA ALA A 151 -36.88 -1.92 15.60
C ALA A 151 -36.08 -2.83 14.64
N HIS A 152 -36.21 -4.16 14.79
CA HIS A 152 -35.54 -5.12 13.93
C HIS A 152 -36.01 -5.02 12.47
N ARG A 153 -37.32 -4.86 12.23
CA ARG A 153 -37.89 -4.57 10.89
C ARG A 153 -37.29 -3.30 10.28
N LYS A 154 -37.19 -2.20 11.03
CA LYS A 154 -36.59 -0.95 10.54
C LYS A 154 -35.12 -1.14 10.15
N HIS A 155 -34.34 -1.83 10.99
CA HIS A 155 -32.94 -2.11 10.67
C HIS A 155 -32.78 -3.08 9.49
N GLN A 156 -33.69 -4.05 9.30
CA GLN A 156 -33.74 -4.86 8.08
C GLN A 156 -34.05 -4.01 6.83
N ASP A 157 -35.03 -3.10 6.90
CA ASP A 157 -35.38 -2.18 5.82
C ASP A 157 -34.23 -1.21 5.49
N GLU A 158 -33.54 -0.70 6.51
CA GLU A 158 -32.36 0.18 6.39
C GLU A 158 -31.19 -0.57 5.73
N LEU A 159 -30.87 -1.77 6.21
CA LEU A 159 -29.84 -2.63 5.60
C LEU A 159 -30.19 -3.02 4.15
N HIS A 160 -31.46 -3.27 3.84
CA HIS A 160 -31.88 -3.57 2.46
C HIS A 160 -31.73 -2.35 1.55
N LYS A 161 -32.12 -1.15 2.00
CA LYS A 161 -31.92 0.11 1.25
C LYS A 161 -30.44 0.38 0.98
N ILE A 162 -29.58 0.20 1.98
CA ILE A 162 -28.13 0.38 1.85
C ILE A 162 -27.54 -0.64 0.86
N LYS A 163 -27.96 -1.92 0.92
CA LYS A 163 -27.54 -2.94 -0.05
C LYS A 163 -27.95 -2.59 -1.48
N VAL A 164 -29.21 -2.22 -1.71
CA VAL A 164 -29.70 -1.84 -3.04
C VAL A 164 -28.98 -0.60 -3.57
N ALA A 165 -28.78 0.44 -2.75
CA ALA A 165 -28.02 1.62 -3.15
C ALA A 165 -26.58 1.26 -3.54
N HIS A 166 -25.91 0.42 -2.74
CA HIS A 166 -24.55 -0.04 -3.04
C HIS A 166 -24.48 -0.91 -4.31
N GLU A 167 -25.48 -1.79 -4.55
CA GLU A 167 -25.60 -2.57 -5.79
C GLU A 167 -25.85 -1.68 -7.03
N GLU A 168 -26.50 -0.52 -6.86
CA GLU A 168 -26.71 0.47 -7.92
C GLU A 168 -25.46 1.32 -8.17
N GLU A 169 -24.75 1.76 -7.12
CA GLU A 169 -23.44 2.41 -7.20
C GLU A 169 -22.40 1.50 -7.88
N LEU A 170 -22.31 0.24 -7.46
CA LEU A 170 -21.40 -0.75 -8.05
C LEU A 170 -21.70 -0.96 -9.54
N ARG A 171 -22.99 -1.05 -9.91
CA ARG A 171 -23.44 -1.17 -11.30
C ARG A 171 -23.12 0.08 -12.12
N GLY A 172 -23.27 1.27 -11.54
CA GLY A 172 -22.86 2.55 -12.15
C GLY A 172 -21.35 2.64 -12.35
N ALA A 173 -20.55 2.22 -11.37
CA ALA A 173 -19.10 2.15 -11.45
C ALA A 173 -18.64 1.14 -12.52
N MET A 174 -19.22 -0.07 -12.56
CA MET A 174 -18.94 -1.06 -13.60
C MET A 174 -19.33 -0.57 -15.01
N SER A 175 -20.45 0.12 -15.16
CA SER A 175 -20.86 0.74 -16.43
C SER A 175 -19.92 1.89 -16.85
N SER A 176 -19.35 2.61 -15.88
CA SER A 176 -18.38 3.69 -16.13
C SER A 176 -17.01 3.12 -16.52
N LEU A 177 -16.54 2.08 -15.82
CA LEU A 177 -15.30 1.37 -16.12
C LEU A 177 -15.33 0.71 -17.50
N SER A 178 -16.42 0.03 -17.86
CA SER A 178 -16.57 -0.56 -19.20
C SER A 178 -16.70 0.49 -20.31
N GLY A 179 -17.32 1.65 -20.02
CA GLY A 179 -17.30 2.81 -20.91
C GLY A 179 -15.89 3.36 -21.14
N LEU A 180 -15.10 3.53 -20.08
CA LEU A 180 -13.71 4.00 -20.15
C LEU A 180 -12.79 2.97 -20.84
N GLN A 181 -12.98 1.67 -20.59
CA GLN A 181 -12.28 0.59 -21.29
C GLN A 181 -12.55 0.65 -22.80
N LYS A 182 -13.82 0.80 -23.20
CA LYS A 182 -14.18 0.93 -24.62
C LYS A 182 -13.59 2.18 -25.27
N GLN A 183 -13.57 3.32 -24.57
CA GLN A 183 -12.91 4.54 -25.07
C GLN A 183 -11.38 4.39 -25.18
N LEU A 184 -10.76 3.64 -24.27
CA LEU A 184 -9.33 3.31 -24.33
C LEU A 184 -9.03 2.37 -25.50
N GLU A 185 -9.88 1.38 -25.77
CA GLU A 185 -9.75 0.50 -26.93
C GLU A 185 -9.96 1.25 -28.25
N GLU A 186 -11.00 2.10 -28.34
CA GLU A 186 -11.27 2.94 -29.51
C GLU A 186 -10.09 3.87 -29.82
N SER A 187 -9.65 4.66 -28.83
CA SER A 187 -8.50 5.56 -29.01
C SER A 187 -7.20 4.82 -29.32
N ARG A 188 -6.98 3.62 -28.76
CA ARG A 188 -5.87 2.75 -29.14
C ARG A 188 -5.96 2.33 -30.60
N THR A 189 -7.13 1.91 -31.09
CA THR A 189 -7.29 1.54 -32.50
C THR A 189 -7.12 2.72 -33.46
N ASP A 190 -7.49 3.94 -33.04
CA ASP A 190 -7.21 5.16 -33.81
C ASP A 190 -5.71 5.47 -33.87
N TYR A 191 -4.97 5.30 -32.77
CA TYR A 191 -3.51 5.45 -32.75
C TYR A 191 -2.80 4.36 -33.58
N GLU A 192 -3.23 3.09 -33.50
CA GLU A 192 -2.66 2.00 -34.31
C GLU A 192 -2.91 2.22 -35.81
N GLN A 193 -4.10 2.69 -36.20
CA GLN A 193 -4.38 3.13 -37.59
C GLN A 193 -3.49 4.31 -37.99
N ARG A 194 -3.37 5.34 -37.15
CA ARG A 194 -2.59 6.54 -37.47
C ARG A 194 -1.09 6.27 -37.56
N LEU A 195 -0.56 5.32 -36.79
CA LEU A 195 0.81 4.84 -36.95
C LEU A 195 1.01 4.15 -38.29
N ALA A 196 0.11 3.24 -38.69
CA ALA A 196 0.18 2.59 -40.00
C ALA A 196 0.08 3.58 -41.18
N GLU A 197 -0.77 4.61 -41.08
CA GLU A 197 -0.82 5.70 -42.07
C GLU A 197 0.49 6.48 -42.19
N LEU A 198 1.20 6.68 -41.07
CA LEU A 198 2.49 7.39 -41.03
C LEU A 198 3.63 6.52 -41.54
N GLU A 199 3.64 5.23 -41.22
CA GLU A 199 4.61 4.26 -41.76
C GLU A 199 4.50 4.14 -43.29
N ASP A 200 3.26 4.07 -43.81
CA ASP A 200 2.96 4.05 -45.24
C ASP A 200 3.36 5.38 -45.94
N GLN A 201 3.15 6.53 -45.30
CA GLN A 201 3.65 7.83 -45.79
C GLN A 201 5.19 7.89 -45.80
N ILE A 202 5.86 7.41 -44.75
CA ILE A 202 7.33 7.34 -44.67
C ILE A 202 7.86 6.42 -45.78
N TYR A 203 7.26 5.25 -45.98
CA TYR A 203 7.62 4.31 -47.04
C TYR A 203 7.50 4.92 -48.44
N ARG A 204 6.39 5.61 -48.76
CA ARG A 204 6.26 6.35 -50.02
C ARG A 204 7.34 7.42 -50.18
N SER A 205 7.59 8.23 -49.15
CA SER A 205 8.60 9.29 -49.20
C SER A 205 10.03 8.75 -49.38
N ALA A 206 10.32 7.56 -48.86
CA ALA A 206 11.59 6.87 -49.06
C ALA A 206 11.74 6.40 -50.52
N LEU A 207 10.69 5.80 -51.10
CA LEU A 207 10.67 5.37 -52.49
C LEU A 207 10.82 6.55 -53.46
N GLU A 208 10.08 7.65 -53.24
CA GLU A 208 10.20 8.89 -54.03
C GLU A 208 11.62 9.49 -53.95
N LYS A 209 12.23 9.44 -52.75
CA LYS A 209 13.61 9.89 -52.55
C LYS A 209 14.62 9.01 -53.30
N GLU A 210 14.46 7.69 -53.31
CA GLU A 210 15.33 6.78 -54.06
C GLU A 210 15.20 7.01 -55.58
N GLU A 211 13.97 7.14 -56.09
CA GLU A 211 13.72 7.53 -57.48
C GLU A 211 14.39 8.87 -57.85
N LEU A 212 14.28 9.89 -56.98
CA LEU A 212 14.91 11.19 -57.19
C LEU A 212 16.43 11.11 -57.12
N GLN A 213 17.00 10.27 -56.25
CA GLN A 213 18.45 10.03 -56.19
C GLN A 213 18.96 9.34 -57.46
N GLU A 214 18.22 8.37 -58.02
CA GLU A 214 18.59 7.76 -59.30
C GLU A 214 18.51 8.77 -60.46
N LYS A 215 17.43 9.57 -60.53
CA LYS A 215 17.28 10.66 -61.54
C LYS A 215 18.39 11.71 -61.43
N VAL A 216 18.88 12.01 -60.22
CA VAL A 216 20.05 12.89 -60.00
C VAL A 216 21.36 12.20 -60.43
N ARG A 217 21.51 10.89 -60.23
CA ARG A 217 22.71 10.17 -60.70
C ARG A 217 22.78 10.12 -62.23
N THR A 218 21.70 9.72 -62.90
CA THR A 218 21.67 9.62 -64.38
C THR A 218 21.93 10.97 -65.04
N THR A 219 21.28 12.05 -64.58
CA THR A 219 21.54 13.41 -65.10
C THR A 219 22.95 13.93 -64.77
N SER A 220 23.56 13.49 -63.67
CA SER A 220 24.99 13.75 -63.39
C SER A 220 25.90 13.00 -64.37
N ASP A 221 25.61 11.74 -64.69
CA ASP A 221 26.38 10.92 -65.64
C ASP A 221 26.26 11.47 -67.09
N GLU A 222 25.07 11.91 -67.50
CA GLU A 222 24.82 12.64 -68.75
C GLU A 222 25.57 13.99 -68.82
N LEU A 223 25.61 14.74 -67.71
CA LEU A 223 26.32 16.00 -67.62
C LEU A 223 27.85 15.80 -67.59
N GLN A 224 28.34 14.71 -66.99
CA GLN A 224 29.75 14.33 -67.02
C GLN A 224 30.20 13.87 -68.41
N SER A 225 29.41 13.05 -69.11
CA SER A 225 29.71 12.67 -70.50
C SER A 225 29.67 13.88 -71.45
N SER A 226 28.69 14.78 -71.28
CA SER A 226 28.63 16.06 -72.00
C SER A 226 29.86 16.94 -71.73
N ARG A 227 30.33 17.05 -70.47
CA ARG A 227 31.58 17.74 -70.11
C ARG A 227 32.81 17.10 -70.76
N SER A 228 32.88 15.77 -70.81
CA SER A 228 34.00 15.04 -71.41
C SER A 228 34.08 15.28 -72.93
N LEU A 229 32.93 15.29 -73.63
CA LEU A 229 32.83 15.63 -75.05
C LEU A 229 33.28 17.07 -75.32
N VAL A 230 32.83 18.04 -74.51
CA VAL A 230 33.30 19.43 -74.61
C VAL A 230 34.81 19.54 -74.37
N SER A 231 35.37 18.74 -73.47
CA SER A 231 36.83 18.69 -73.24
C SER A 231 37.60 18.09 -74.43
N GLN A 232 37.06 17.03 -75.06
CA GLN A 232 37.62 16.44 -76.28
C GLN A 232 37.58 17.45 -77.44
N LEU A 233 36.45 18.13 -77.66
CA LEU A 233 36.33 19.17 -78.69
C LEU A 233 37.31 20.33 -78.47
N LYS A 234 37.52 20.77 -77.22
CA LYS A 234 38.55 21.77 -76.88
C LYS A 234 39.97 21.26 -77.16
N ALA A 235 40.26 19.98 -76.89
CA ALA A 235 41.54 19.37 -77.22
C ALA A 235 41.77 19.29 -78.74
N HIS A 236 40.75 18.88 -79.51
CA HIS A 236 40.82 18.86 -80.98
C HIS A 236 41.02 20.26 -81.58
N LEU A 237 40.29 21.27 -81.10
CA LEU A 237 40.50 22.66 -81.53
C LEU A 237 41.93 23.15 -81.23
N LYS A 238 42.46 22.83 -80.04
CA LYS A 238 43.84 23.15 -79.69
C LYS A 238 44.86 22.40 -80.56
N GLN A 239 44.61 21.15 -80.93
CA GLN A 239 45.46 20.39 -81.83
C GLN A 239 45.46 20.99 -83.25
N MET A 240 44.29 21.34 -83.77
CA MET A 240 44.16 22.03 -85.08
C MET A 240 44.89 23.38 -85.08
N GLU A 241 44.87 24.12 -83.96
CA GLU A 241 45.64 25.36 -83.77
C GLU A 241 47.16 25.10 -83.81
N THR A 242 47.65 24.06 -83.12
CA THR A 242 49.09 23.71 -83.14
C THR A 242 49.54 23.15 -84.49
N ASP A 243 48.71 22.37 -85.17
CA ASP A 243 49.01 21.81 -86.49
C ASP A 243 49.06 22.92 -87.55
N ARG A 244 48.17 23.92 -87.45
CA ARG A 244 48.21 25.16 -88.25
C ARG A 244 49.52 25.92 -88.03
N GLN A 245 49.92 26.14 -86.77
CA GLN A 245 51.17 26.83 -86.43
C GLN A 245 52.41 26.06 -86.93
N ALA A 246 52.44 24.73 -86.78
CA ALA A 246 53.52 23.89 -87.30
C ALA A 246 53.61 23.94 -88.84
N ALA A 247 52.47 23.94 -89.53
CA ALA A 247 52.42 24.09 -90.99
C ALA A 247 52.85 25.50 -91.47
N GLU A 248 52.62 26.54 -90.68
CA GLU A 248 53.13 27.90 -90.94
C GLU A 248 54.65 27.99 -90.71
N GLN A 249 55.16 27.43 -89.62
CA GLN A 249 56.60 27.35 -89.33
C GLN A 249 57.35 26.55 -90.41
N TRP A 250 56.83 25.40 -90.81
CA TRP A 250 57.44 24.57 -91.87
C TRP A 250 57.48 25.29 -93.23
N LYS A 251 56.46 26.09 -93.57
CA LYS A 251 56.48 26.94 -94.78
C LYS A 251 57.59 28.00 -94.69
N LEU A 252 57.78 28.62 -93.52
CA LEU A 252 58.83 29.62 -93.29
C LEU A 252 60.23 28.98 -93.44
N GLU A 253 60.48 27.88 -92.73
CA GLU A 253 61.72 27.11 -92.84
C GLU A 253 62.00 26.64 -94.27
N ARG A 254 60.99 26.16 -94.99
CA ARG A 254 61.13 25.76 -96.40
C ARG A 254 61.54 26.94 -97.27
N GLY A 255 60.99 28.14 -97.03
CA GLY A 255 61.40 29.38 -97.67
C GLY A 255 62.87 29.72 -97.41
N GLU A 256 63.33 29.65 -96.17
CA GLU A 256 64.74 29.86 -95.85
C GLU A 256 65.66 28.81 -96.48
N ARG A 257 65.30 27.53 -96.42
CA ARG A 257 66.09 26.43 -96.99
C ARG A 257 66.22 26.59 -98.51
N LEU A 258 65.14 26.96 -99.20
CA LEU A 258 65.17 27.28 -100.64
C LEU A 258 66.08 28.48 -100.95
N LYS A 259 66.06 29.52 -100.11
CA LYS A 259 66.99 30.65 -100.25
C LYS A 259 68.45 30.20 -100.08
N ARG A 260 68.77 29.46 -99.02
CA ARG A 260 70.12 28.91 -98.76
C ARG A 260 70.60 28.01 -99.91
N ILE A 261 69.73 27.20 -100.51
CA ILE A 261 70.05 26.40 -101.69
C ILE A 261 70.47 27.30 -102.85
N LYS A 262 69.67 28.33 -103.18
CA LYS A 262 70.02 29.28 -104.25
C LYS A 262 71.32 30.04 -103.98
N ASP A 263 71.55 30.47 -102.75
CA ASP A 263 72.78 31.15 -102.33
C ASP A 263 74.02 30.22 -102.45
N LEU A 264 73.84 28.90 -102.31
CA LEU A 264 74.87 27.87 -102.52
C LEU A 264 75.06 27.50 -104.00
N GLU A 265 73.98 27.41 -104.79
CA GLU A 265 74.04 27.20 -106.25
C GLU A 265 74.89 28.30 -106.91
N GLN A 266 74.70 29.56 -106.50
CA GLN A 266 75.49 30.70 -106.97
C GLN A 266 76.98 30.60 -106.57
N GLN A 267 77.28 30.02 -105.39
CA GLN A 267 78.65 29.77 -104.96
C GLN A 267 79.30 28.62 -105.76
N VAL A 268 78.54 27.57 -106.11
CA VAL A 268 79.02 26.47 -106.95
C VAL A 268 79.33 26.96 -108.37
N GLU A 269 78.48 27.79 -108.97
CA GLU A 269 78.74 28.40 -110.29
C GLU A 269 80.04 29.24 -110.27
N ASN A 270 80.21 30.08 -109.25
CA ASN A 270 81.45 30.86 -109.06
C ASN A 270 82.68 29.96 -108.88
N LEU A 271 82.58 28.89 -108.09
CA LEU A 271 83.66 27.95 -107.85
C LEU A 271 84.04 27.18 -109.13
N GLN A 272 83.06 26.71 -109.91
CA GLN A 272 83.29 26.08 -111.22
C GLN A 272 84.01 27.01 -112.19
N SER A 273 83.68 28.31 -112.20
CA SER A 273 84.43 29.31 -112.98
C SER A 273 85.89 29.41 -112.53
N THR A 274 86.16 29.42 -111.22
CA THR A 274 87.55 29.39 -110.72
C THR A 274 88.27 28.08 -111.00
N GLU A 275 87.57 26.95 -111.00
CA GLU A 275 88.12 25.63 -111.33
C GLU A 275 88.54 25.56 -112.80
N GLN A 276 87.73 26.08 -113.73
CA GLN A 276 88.08 26.16 -115.15
C GLN A 276 89.34 27.00 -115.38
N LEU A 277 89.47 28.15 -114.70
CA LEU A 277 90.67 29.00 -114.72
C LEU A 277 91.90 28.28 -114.14
N LEU A 278 91.74 27.49 -113.08
CA LEU A 278 92.82 26.70 -112.48
C LEU A 278 93.21 25.50 -113.36
N ASN A 279 92.27 24.83 -114.03
CA ASN A 279 92.55 23.73 -114.94
C ASN A 279 93.35 24.20 -116.17
N MET A 280 93.03 25.36 -116.75
CA MET A 280 93.86 25.97 -117.81
C MET A 280 95.30 26.29 -117.35
N ARG A 281 95.48 26.59 -116.06
CA ARG A 281 96.81 26.81 -115.46
C ARG A 281 97.52 25.49 -115.19
N LEU A 282 96.80 24.44 -114.78
CA LEU A 282 97.36 23.12 -114.46
C LEU A 282 97.89 22.42 -115.71
N THR A 283 97.15 22.42 -116.82
CA THR A 283 97.61 21.83 -118.09
C THR A 283 98.93 22.45 -118.56
N SER A 284 99.03 23.79 -118.51
CA SER A 284 100.27 24.51 -118.84
C SER A 284 101.46 24.17 -117.94
N PHE A 285 101.24 23.58 -116.75
CA PHE A 285 102.27 23.09 -115.85
C PHE A 285 102.65 21.62 -116.11
N THR A 286 101.67 20.78 -116.43
CA THR A 286 101.89 19.35 -116.75
C THR A 286 102.78 19.18 -118.00
N ASP A 287 102.59 20.03 -119.01
CA ASP A 287 103.43 20.05 -120.22
C ASP A 287 104.91 20.32 -119.90
N ILE A 288 105.19 21.11 -118.85
CA ILE A 288 106.56 21.40 -118.38
C ILE A 288 107.17 20.21 -117.65
N LEU A 289 106.38 19.48 -116.84
CA LEU A 289 106.87 18.31 -116.08
C LEU A 289 107.17 17.11 -116.97
N SER A 290 106.37 16.88 -118.02
CA SER A 290 106.59 15.78 -118.98
C SER A 290 107.97 15.85 -119.66
N ILE A 291 108.50 17.07 -119.85
CA ILE A 291 109.85 17.30 -120.38
C ILE A 291 110.94 16.83 -119.39
N GLN A 292 110.70 16.95 -118.08
CA GLN A 292 111.68 16.65 -117.03
C GLN A 292 111.76 15.17 -116.67
N GLU A 293 110.64 14.43 -116.72
CA GLU A 293 110.62 13.00 -116.34
C GLU A 293 111.43 12.11 -117.31
N ALA A 294 111.61 12.55 -118.56
CA ALA A 294 112.45 11.87 -119.56
C ALA A 294 113.92 11.71 -119.10
N ASP A 295 114.42 12.58 -118.24
CA ASP A 295 115.83 12.62 -117.83
C ASP A 295 116.19 11.57 -116.75
N ILE A 296 115.25 10.92 -116.06
CA ILE A 296 115.50 10.33 -114.73
C ILE A 296 115.66 8.78 -114.67
N THR A 297 115.17 8.03 -115.66
CA THR A 297 114.88 6.58 -115.58
C THR A 297 116.07 5.57 -115.55
N LYS A 298 116.91 5.49 -114.48
CA LYS A 298 118.24 4.79 -114.58
C LYS A 298 118.80 3.73 -113.57
N SER A 299 118.35 3.43 -112.33
CA SER A 299 119.02 2.36 -111.48
C SER A 299 118.24 1.73 -110.28
N LYS A 300 118.58 0.48 -109.82
CA LYS A 300 117.95 -0.30 -108.68
C LYS A 300 118.74 -1.55 -108.13
N SER A 301 118.50 -2.02 -106.87
CA SER A 301 118.42 -3.45 -106.36
C SER A 301 118.24 -3.59 -104.79
N ASP A 302 117.98 -4.79 -104.18
CA ASP A 302 117.25 -5.00 -102.87
C ASP A 302 117.63 -6.28 -101.98
N GLY A 303 117.01 -6.56 -100.78
CA GLY A 303 117.36 -7.67 -99.81
C GLY A 303 116.33 -8.12 -98.68
N SER A 304 116.63 -9.08 -97.75
CA SER A 304 115.69 -9.67 -96.70
C SER A 304 116.31 -10.53 -95.52
N ASP A 305 115.51 -10.97 -94.49
CA ASP A 305 115.84 -11.88 -93.30
C ASP A 305 114.65 -12.82 -92.87
N MET A 306 114.78 -13.75 -91.87
CA MET A 306 113.81 -14.85 -91.60
C MET A 306 113.46 -15.35 -90.14
N ASN A 307 114.38 -15.96 -89.34
CA ASN A 307 113.99 -17.02 -88.34
C ASN A 307 114.71 -17.07 -86.95
N LYS A 308 114.08 -17.70 -85.93
CA LYS A 308 114.51 -17.95 -84.51
C LYS A 308 113.59 -18.89 -83.64
N ARG A 309 112.63 -19.63 -84.24
CA ARG A 309 111.30 -19.85 -83.60
C ARG A 309 111.12 -20.96 -82.52
N MET A 310 111.86 -22.07 -82.51
CA MET A 310 111.37 -23.29 -81.83
C MET A 310 111.39 -23.25 -80.28
N ASN A 311 112.41 -22.67 -79.65
CA ASN A 311 112.56 -22.71 -78.18
C ASN A 311 111.49 -21.92 -77.41
N SER A 312 110.71 -21.05 -78.07
CA SER A 312 109.67 -20.25 -77.41
C SER A 312 108.45 -21.05 -76.92
N LEU A 313 108.27 -22.30 -77.39
CA LEU A 313 107.03 -23.05 -77.17
C LEU A 313 106.97 -23.75 -75.81
N LEU A 314 108.09 -24.27 -75.30
CA LEU A 314 108.10 -25.15 -74.13
C LEU A 314 107.96 -24.34 -72.81
N THR A 315 108.56 -23.15 -72.73
CA THR A 315 108.41 -22.22 -71.60
C THR A 315 106.94 -21.85 -71.37
N ARG A 316 106.23 -21.51 -72.45
CA ARG A 316 104.80 -21.16 -72.46
C ARG A 316 103.89 -22.21 -71.83
N TRP A 317 104.24 -23.49 -71.89
CA TRP A 317 103.42 -24.54 -71.29
C TRP A 317 103.50 -24.54 -69.75
N ARG A 318 104.70 -24.39 -69.18
CA ARG A 318 104.89 -24.34 -67.73
C ARG A 318 104.26 -23.09 -67.12
N GLU A 319 104.42 -21.95 -67.79
CA GLU A 319 103.75 -20.69 -67.45
C GLU A 319 102.22 -20.88 -67.37
N LYS A 320 101.63 -21.60 -68.33
CA LYS A 320 100.18 -21.83 -68.38
C LYS A 320 99.66 -22.71 -67.22
N VAL A 321 100.41 -23.72 -66.76
CA VAL A 321 99.99 -24.57 -65.64
C VAL A 321 100.00 -23.79 -64.32
N TYR A 322 101.07 -23.04 -64.03
CA TYR A 322 101.12 -22.19 -62.82
C TYR A 322 100.03 -21.11 -62.84
N ALA A 323 99.77 -20.48 -63.99
CA ALA A 323 98.70 -19.51 -64.13
C ALA A 323 97.32 -20.09 -63.81
N LEU A 324 97.02 -21.33 -64.24
CA LEU A 324 95.74 -21.99 -63.95
C LEU A 324 95.57 -22.32 -62.45
N MET A 325 96.64 -22.74 -61.76
CA MET A 325 96.58 -23.05 -60.33
C MET A 325 96.40 -21.78 -59.47
N VAL A 326 97.09 -20.69 -59.83
CA VAL A 326 96.88 -19.37 -59.20
C VAL A 326 95.48 -18.83 -59.49
N GLN A 327 94.98 -19.02 -60.72
CA GLN A 327 93.61 -18.64 -61.10
C GLN A 327 92.56 -19.36 -60.24
N LEU A 328 92.69 -20.68 -60.02
CA LEU A 328 91.75 -21.45 -59.20
C LEU A 328 91.77 -20.99 -57.73
N MET A 329 92.95 -20.81 -57.14
CA MET A 329 93.08 -20.28 -55.77
C MET A 329 92.50 -18.87 -55.64
N SER A 330 92.71 -18.01 -56.64
CA SER A 330 92.10 -16.68 -56.69
C SER A 330 90.57 -16.74 -56.80
N GLN A 331 90.03 -17.69 -57.57
CA GLN A 331 88.58 -17.91 -57.68
C GLN A 331 87.98 -18.40 -56.35
N GLU A 332 88.62 -19.33 -55.65
CA GLU A 332 88.19 -19.77 -54.32
C GLU A 332 88.15 -18.62 -53.30
N ILE A 333 89.17 -17.75 -53.28
CA ILE A 333 89.23 -16.58 -52.38
C ILE A 333 88.10 -15.59 -52.71
N VAL A 334 87.85 -15.33 -53.99
CA VAL A 334 86.74 -14.48 -54.45
C VAL A 334 85.39 -15.09 -54.04
N HIS A 335 85.13 -16.38 -54.34
CA HIS A 335 83.88 -17.03 -53.96
C HIS A 335 83.64 -17.05 -52.44
N LYS A 336 84.68 -17.26 -51.62
CA LYS A 336 84.56 -17.18 -50.15
C LYS A 336 84.22 -15.76 -49.68
N LYS A 337 84.79 -14.74 -50.31
CA LYS A 337 84.45 -13.32 -50.07
C LYS A 337 83.02 -13.01 -50.51
N ASP A 338 82.58 -13.48 -51.67
CA ASP A 338 81.24 -13.24 -52.20
C ASP A 338 80.18 -13.89 -51.30
N ILE A 339 80.39 -15.13 -50.86
CA ILE A 339 79.51 -15.80 -49.89
C ILE A 339 79.42 -15.01 -48.56
N ALA A 340 80.53 -14.42 -48.09
CA ALA A 340 80.52 -13.55 -46.91
C ALA A 340 79.73 -12.25 -47.16
N ASN A 341 79.92 -11.61 -48.32
CA ASN A 341 79.17 -10.41 -48.72
C ASN A 341 77.66 -10.70 -48.82
N TYR A 342 77.27 -11.84 -49.42
CA TYR A 342 75.86 -12.24 -49.51
C TYR A 342 75.25 -12.55 -48.15
N LYS A 343 75.99 -13.21 -47.24
CA LYS A 343 75.52 -13.43 -45.86
C LYS A 343 75.32 -12.13 -45.09
N GLN A 344 76.25 -11.18 -45.20
CA GLN A 344 76.07 -9.84 -44.62
C GLN A 344 74.84 -9.16 -45.23
N LYS A 345 74.70 -9.19 -46.57
CA LYS A 345 73.57 -8.55 -47.24
C LYS A 345 72.21 -9.16 -46.87
N ILE A 346 72.15 -10.46 -46.58
CA ILE A 346 70.97 -11.13 -46.05
C ILE A 346 70.66 -10.63 -44.63
N ALA A 347 71.63 -10.62 -43.72
CA ALA A 347 71.45 -10.09 -42.37
C ALA A 347 71.00 -8.61 -42.38
N ASP A 348 71.62 -7.76 -43.21
CA ASP A 348 71.21 -6.35 -43.40
C ASP A 348 69.74 -6.23 -43.86
N LEU A 349 69.24 -7.20 -44.64
CA LEU A 349 67.87 -7.21 -45.16
C LEU A 349 66.89 -7.80 -44.14
N GLU A 350 67.32 -8.77 -43.33
CA GLU A 350 66.54 -9.32 -42.21
C GLU A 350 66.34 -8.25 -41.12
N ASP A 351 67.38 -7.49 -40.76
CA ASP A 351 67.26 -6.35 -39.83
C ASP A 351 66.37 -5.22 -40.39
N GLN A 352 66.44 -4.94 -41.69
CA GLN A 352 65.54 -3.99 -42.37
C GLN A 352 64.09 -4.48 -42.40
N LEU A 353 63.86 -5.79 -42.60
CA LEU A 353 62.52 -6.39 -42.55
C LEU A 353 61.95 -6.39 -41.13
N ASN A 354 62.75 -6.74 -40.13
CA ASN A 354 62.35 -6.76 -38.72
C ASN A 354 62.00 -5.35 -38.24
N SER A 355 62.85 -4.36 -38.50
CA SER A 355 62.60 -2.96 -38.12
C SER A 355 61.40 -2.35 -38.85
N SER A 356 61.20 -2.67 -40.14
CA SER A 356 59.99 -2.28 -40.89
C SER A 356 58.72 -2.95 -40.34
N THR A 357 58.81 -4.21 -39.92
CA THR A 357 57.69 -4.95 -39.31
C THR A 357 57.30 -4.33 -37.97
N SER A 358 58.26 -4.10 -37.06
CA SER A 358 58.01 -3.42 -35.79
C SER A 358 57.46 -1.99 -35.97
N HIS A 359 57.90 -1.27 -37.00
CA HIS A 359 57.34 0.05 -37.33
C HIS A 359 55.87 -0.06 -37.80
N SER A 360 55.54 -1.08 -38.60
CA SER A 360 54.17 -1.38 -39.04
C SER A 360 53.25 -1.76 -37.86
N GLU A 361 53.75 -2.54 -36.90
CA GLU A 361 53.02 -2.89 -35.67
C GLU A 361 52.74 -1.65 -34.81
N VAL A 362 53.73 -0.78 -34.60
CA VAL A 362 53.56 0.49 -33.88
C VAL A 362 52.57 1.42 -34.59
N LEU A 363 52.63 1.53 -35.93
CA LEU A 363 51.63 2.27 -36.72
C LEU A 363 50.23 1.67 -36.58
N SER A 364 50.10 0.34 -36.60
CA SER A 364 48.82 -0.37 -36.41
C SER A 364 48.21 -0.08 -35.04
N HIS A 365 49.02 -0.15 -33.97
CA HIS A 365 48.57 0.19 -32.62
C HIS A 365 48.18 1.67 -32.48
N MET A 366 48.93 2.61 -33.07
CA MET A 366 48.54 4.03 -33.06
C MET A 366 47.26 4.30 -33.88
N LEU A 367 47.02 3.56 -34.96
CA LEU A 367 45.76 3.65 -35.71
C LEU A 367 44.57 3.08 -34.91
N ALA A 368 44.76 1.99 -34.17
CA ALA A 368 43.75 1.44 -33.27
C ALA A 368 43.41 2.41 -32.12
N ASP A 369 44.43 3.01 -31.50
CA ASP A 369 44.30 4.03 -30.46
C ASP A 369 43.52 5.27 -30.96
N ARG A 370 43.92 5.84 -32.10
CA ARG A 370 43.20 6.96 -32.75
C ARG A 370 41.78 6.60 -33.18
N THR A 371 41.50 5.32 -33.48
CA THR A 371 40.14 4.84 -33.76
C THR A 371 39.30 4.77 -32.48
N ALA A 372 39.89 4.34 -31.36
CA ALA A 372 39.22 4.32 -30.06
C ALA A 372 38.91 5.74 -29.54
N GLU A 373 39.85 6.68 -29.64
CA GLU A 373 39.60 8.11 -29.39
C GLU A 373 38.40 8.63 -30.20
N LEU A 374 38.34 8.30 -31.50
CA LEU A 374 37.31 8.77 -32.42
C LEU A 374 35.91 8.21 -32.05
N GLU A 375 35.82 6.96 -31.60
CA GLU A 375 34.56 6.41 -31.06
C GLU A 375 34.19 6.97 -29.67
N MET A 376 35.16 7.32 -28.83
CA MET A 376 34.90 8.05 -27.58
C MET A 376 34.35 9.47 -27.87
N GLU A 377 34.90 10.20 -28.83
CA GLU A 377 34.35 11.50 -29.23
C GLU A 377 33.00 11.37 -29.93
N LYS A 378 32.76 10.35 -30.77
CA LYS A 378 31.42 10.07 -31.33
C LYS A 378 30.39 9.79 -30.26
N THR A 379 30.73 9.03 -29.22
CA THR A 379 29.80 8.73 -28.12
C THR A 379 29.56 9.96 -27.24
N ARG A 380 30.60 10.75 -26.95
CA ARG A 380 30.50 12.06 -26.29
C ARG A 380 29.63 13.06 -27.06
N VAL A 381 29.77 13.15 -28.38
CA VAL A 381 28.91 14.00 -29.24
C VAL A 381 27.47 13.53 -29.20
N LYS A 382 27.20 12.22 -29.23
CA LYS A 382 25.84 11.66 -29.11
C LYS A 382 25.18 11.97 -27.76
N THR A 383 25.92 11.87 -26.65
CA THR A 383 25.36 12.20 -25.33
C THR A 383 25.09 13.70 -25.20
N LEU A 384 26.03 14.56 -25.62
CA LEU A 384 25.82 16.01 -25.66
C LEU A 384 24.65 16.40 -26.59
N GLN A 385 24.45 15.71 -27.71
CA GLN A 385 23.31 15.95 -28.59
C GLN A 385 21.99 15.56 -27.93
N ALA A 386 21.94 14.46 -27.18
CA ALA A 386 20.76 14.03 -26.42
C ALA A 386 20.43 15.00 -25.26
N GLU A 387 21.45 15.49 -24.55
CA GLU A 387 21.34 16.54 -23.54
C GLU A 387 20.80 17.84 -24.14
N VAL A 388 21.30 18.26 -25.32
CA VAL A 388 20.82 19.44 -26.04
C VAL A 388 19.36 19.29 -26.50
N THR A 389 18.95 18.12 -27.01
CA THR A 389 17.53 17.90 -27.36
C THR A 389 16.63 17.93 -26.12
N SER A 390 17.02 17.28 -25.02
CA SER A 390 16.23 17.32 -23.78
C SER A 390 16.14 18.73 -23.17
N ALA A 391 17.23 19.50 -23.22
CA ALA A 391 17.23 20.92 -22.83
C ALA A 391 16.31 21.75 -23.76
N GLN A 392 16.32 21.49 -25.07
CA GLN A 392 15.43 22.16 -26.02
C GLN A 392 13.96 21.82 -25.77
N ASP A 393 13.62 20.56 -25.52
CA ASP A 393 12.25 20.11 -25.23
C ASP A 393 11.71 20.75 -23.93
N THR A 394 12.54 20.82 -22.88
CA THR A 394 12.17 21.52 -21.64
C THR A 394 12.03 23.02 -21.84
N ALA A 395 12.88 23.65 -22.66
CA ALA A 395 12.76 25.07 -23.00
C ALA A 395 11.48 25.38 -23.79
N VAL A 396 11.09 24.53 -24.75
CA VAL A 396 9.81 24.65 -25.47
C VAL A 396 8.64 24.47 -24.50
N SER A 397 8.65 23.44 -23.64
CA SER A 397 7.57 23.24 -22.65
C SER A 397 7.43 24.40 -21.66
N LEU A 398 8.53 25.08 -21.32
CA LEU A 398 8.50 26.29 -20.49
C LEU A 398 8.00 27.52 -21.26
N GLN A 399 8.34 27.66 -22.54
CA GLN A 399 7.83 28.71 -23.41
C GLN A 399 6.32 28.57 -23.63
N ASP A 400 5.82 27.38 -23.95
CA ASP A 400 4.38 27.10 -24.11
C ASP A 400 3.60 27.45 -22.82
N LYS A 401 4.16 27.12 -21.65
CA LYS A 401 3.60 27.49 -20.34
C LYS A 401 3.62 29.00 -20.12
N MET A 402 4.71 29.68 -20.49
CA MET A 402 4.81 31.14 -20.38
C MET A 402 3.80 31.85 -21.27
N ASP A 403 3.64 31.42 -22.52
CA ASP A 403 2.68 32.03 -23.46
C ASP A 403 1.22 31.74 -23.06
N ALA A 404 0.92 30.55 -22.52
CA ALA A 404 -0.38 30.26 -21.91
C ALA A 404 -0.68 31.16 -20.70
N GLN A 405 0.31 31.42 -19.83
CA GLN A 405 0.17 32.34 -18.70
C GLN A 405 0.04 33.80 -19.14
N LEU A 406 0.74 34.23 -20.19
CA LEU A 406 0.58 35.56 -20.79
C LEU A 406 -0.82 35.73 -21.40
N ALA A 407 -1.34 34.72 -22.08
CA ALA A 407 -2.70 34.72 -22.63
C ALA A 407 -3.76 34.79 -21.52
N ALA A 408 -3.61 34.01 -20.44
CA ALA A 408 -4.51 34.06 -19.28
C ALA A 408 -4.48 35.44 -18.59
N ASN A 409 -3.30 36.03 -18.39
CA ASN A 409 -3.17 37.38 -17.84
C ASN A 409 -3.80 38.45 -18.76
N GLY A 410 -3.70 38.28 -20.08
CA GLY A 410 -4.41 39.13 -21.05
C GLY A 410 -5.93 39.08 -20.90
N GLN A 411 -6.49 37.86 -20.77
CA GLN A 411 -7.93 37.66 -20.51
C GLN A 411 -8.38 38.28 -19.18
N LEU A 412 -7.58 38.14 -18.12
CA LEU A 412 -7.85 38.79 -16.82
C LEU A 412 -7.81 40.33 -16.92
N CYS A 413 -6.86 40.89 -17.67
CA CYS A 413 -6.80 42.33 -17.91
C CYS A 413 -8.05 42.83 -18.65
N ASP A 414 -8.51 42.12 -19.69
CA ASP A 414 -9.69 42.50 -20.45
C ASP A 414 -11.00 42.29 -19.69
N LEU A 415 -11.10 41.28 -18.83
CA LEU A 415 -12.20 41.13 -17.87
C LEU A 415 -12.22 42.30 -16.87
N THR A 416 -11.06 42.73 -16.39
CA THR A 416 -10.91 43.86 -15.46
C THR A 416 -11.34 45.18 -16.13
N LYS A 417 -10.97 45.42 -17.40
CA LYS A 417 -11.45 46.58 -18.17
C LYS A 417 -12.98 46.56 -18.32
N ARG A 418 -13.54 45.44 -18.81
CA ARG A 418 -15.00 45.30 -19.05
C ARG A 418 -15.82 45.44 -17.77
N THR A 419 -15.33 44.93 -16.64
CA THR A 419 -16.01 45.11 -15.34
C THR A 419 -15.91 46.56 -14.85
N PHE A 420 -14.76 47.23 -15.01
CA PHE A 420 -14.62 48.65 -14.69
C PHE A 420 -15.53 49.54 -15.56
N GLU A 421 -15.59 49.28 -16.88
CA GLU A 421 -16.51 49.94 -17.82
C GLU A 421 -17.98 49.73 -17.43
N ALA A 422 -18.35 48.50 -17.03
CA ALA A 422 -19.69 48.20 -16.54
C ALA A 422 -20.03 48.89 -15.20
N PHE A 423 -19.05 49.04 -14.30
CA PHE A 423 -19.21 49.80 -13.05
C PHE A 423 -19.39 51.29 -13.33
N ALA A 424 -18.56 51.91 -14.19
CA ALA A 424 -18.70 53.31 -14.59
C ALA A 424 -20.08 53.57 -15.23
N ALA A 425 -20.49 52.72 -16.17
CA ALA A 425 -21.82 52.78 -16.78
C ALA A 425 -22.97 52.49 -15.79
N GLN A 426 -22.71 52.02 -14.57
CA GLN A 426 -23.70 51.87 -13.50
C GLN A 426 -23.66 53.07 -12.54
N GLU A 427 -22.49 53.65 -12.28
CA GLU A 427 -22.31 54.92 -11.56
C GLU A 427 -23.06 56.06 -12.28
N ASP A 428 -22.92 56.18 -13.60
CA ASP A 428 -23.70 57.12 -14.44
C ASP A 428 -25.22 57.01 -14.19
N LYS A 429 -25.74 55.78 -14.13
CA LYS A 429 -27.17 55.53 -13.88
C LYS A 429 -27.58 55.93 -12.47
N LEU A 430 -26.73 55.70 -11.47
CA LEU A 430 -26.96 56.11 -10.09
C LEU A 430 -26.90 57.64 -9.95
N GLN A 431 -25.96 58.31 -10.61
CA GLN A 431 -25.85 59.77 -10.63
C GLN A 431 -27.05 60.42 -11.33
N ALA A 432 -27.50 59.86 -12.45
CA ALA A 432 -28.74 60.26 -13.12
C ALA A 432 -29.99 60.00 -12.23
N GLY A 433 -29.99 58.92 -11.44
CA GLY A 433 -31.01 58.62 -10.44
C GLY A 433 -31.05 59.65 -9.31
N GLY A 434 -29.89 59.98 -8.72
CA GLY A 434 -29.75 61.01 -7.69
C GLY A 434 -30.15 62.41 -8.19
N SER A 435 -29.84 62.72 -9.45
CA SER A 435 -30.27 63.96 -10.10
C SER A 435 -31.80 64.04 -10.22
N LYS A 436 -32.46 62.93 -10.62
CA LYS A 436 -33.93 62.84 -10.65
C LYS A 436 -34.53 62.96 -9.24
N LEU A 437 -33.97 62.28 -8.25
CA LEU A 437 -34.41 62.36 -6.85
C LEU A 437 -34.29 63.79 -6.29
N THR A 438 -33.21 64.49 -6.61
CA THR A 438 -33.02 65.91 -6.28
C THR A 438 -34.12 66.78 -6.91
N SER A 439 -34.48 66.54 -8.17
CA SER A 439 -35.60 67.26 -8.81
C SER A 439 -36.97 66.96 -8.17
N PHE A 440 -37.18 65.74 -7.66
CA PHE A 440 -38.39 65.40 -6.91
C PHE A 440 -38.42 66.07 -5.54
N SER A 441 -37.28 66.14 -4.83
CA SER A 441 -37.16 66.89 -3.58
C SER A 441 -37.46 68.38 -3.77
N GLN A 442 -36.92 69.01 -4.83
CA GLN A 442 -37.23 70.40 -5.17
C GLN A 442 -38.73 70.62 -5.44
N ARG A 443 -39.38 69.72 -6.19
CA ARG A 443 -40.84 69.77 -6.44
C ARG A 443 -41.66 69.58 -5.18
N LEU A 444 -41.23 68.68 -4.28
CA LEU A 444 -41.90 68.42 -3.00
C LEU A 444 -41.76 69.62 -2.07
N ASN A 445 -40.57 70.21 -1.94
CA ASN A 445 -40.33 71.42 -1.15
C ASN A 445 -41.15 72.61 -1.67
N PHE A 446 -41.30 72.75 -3.00
CA PHE A 446 -42.18 73.74 -3.61
C PHE A 446 -43.68 73.47 -3.34
N ALA A 447 -44.09 72.20 -3.31
CA ALA A 447 -45.45 71.82 -2.93
C ALA A 447 -45.74 72.09 -1.45
N VAL A 448 -44.78 71.84 -0.55
CA VAL A 448 -44.84 72.19 0.88
C VAL A 448 -44.94 73.71 1.03
N GLY A 449 -44.06 74.50 0.41
CA GLY A 449 -44.14 75.96 0.47
C GLY A 449 -45.45 76.55 -0.10
N ARG A 450 -46.06 75.87 -1.09
CA ARG A 450 -47.44 76.19 -1.55
C ARG A 450 -48.50 75.82 -0.52
N LEU A 451 -48.34 74.71 0.20
CA LEU A 451 -49.23 74.28 1.27
C LEU A 451 -49.14 75.24 2.46
N ASP A 452 -47.94 75.69 2.85
CA ASP A 452 -47.71 76.71 3.87
C ASP A 452 -48.31 78.06 3.44
N MET A 453 -48.14 78.46 2.17
CA MET A 453 -48.80 79.64 1.62
C MET A 453 -50.32 79.51 1.65
N LEU A 454 -50.87 78.32 1.36
CA LEU A 454 -52.31 78.06 1.50
C LEU A 454 -52.76 78.11 2.95
N GLN A 455 -52.01 77.57 3.91
CA GLN A 455 -52.31 77.70 5.34
C GLN A 455 -52.30 79.17 5.78
N GLY A 456 -51.30 79.95 5.35
CA GLY A 456 -51.25 81.40 5.59
C GLY A 456 -52.41 82.16 4.95
N LEU A 457 -52.81 81.77 3.73
CA LEU A 457 -54.00 82.31 3.06
C LEU A 457 -55.31 81.85 3.72
N PHE A 458 -55.39 80.65 4.30
CA PHE A 458 -56.53 80.20 5.08
C PHE A 458 -56.63 80.94 6.41
N ALA A 459 -55.53 81.10 7.15
CA ALA A 459 -55.48 81.90 8.37
C ALA A 459 -55.82 83.38 8.10
N ARG A 460 -55.28 83.96 7.03
CA ARG A 460 -55.66 85.32 6.58
C ARG A 460 -57.10 85.36 6.09
N ARG A 461 -57.60 84.36 5.37
CA ARG A 461 -59.01 84.27 4.95
C ARG A 461 -59.92 84.17 6.17
N GLU A 462 -59.55 83.42 7.20
CA GLU A 462 -60.33 83.28 8.42
C GLU A 462 -60.38 84.61 9.20
N ALA A 463 -59.24 85.29 9.36
CA ALA A 463 -59.19 86.65 9.89
C ALA A 463 -60.00 87.64 9.01
N MET A 464 -59.89 87.53 7.69
CA MET A 464 -60.68 88.31 6.74
C MET A 464 -62.16 87.93 6.79
N TRP A 465 -62.58 86.72 7.16
CA TRP A 465 -64.00 86.38 7.35
C TRP A 465 -64.52 86.88 8.69
N ARG A 466 -63.68 86.95 9.74
CA ARG A 466 -64.01 87.68 10.96
C ARG A 466 -64.23 89.18 10.68
N MET A 467 -63.44 89.79 9.79
CA MET A 467 -63.59 91.20 9.35
C MET A 467 -64.63 91.42 8.24
N LYS A 468 -64.81 90.42 7.37
CA LYS A 468 -65.73 90.35 6.25
C LYS A 468 -66.65 89.19 6.51
N LEU A 469 -67.63 89.39 7.33
CA LEU A 469 -68.88 89.05 6.69
C LEU A 469 -68.93 90.01 5.30
N GLU A 470 -68.29 89.75 3.94
CA GLU A 470 -68.04 90.38 2.34
C GLU A 470 -67.26 89.74 0.84
N GLU A 471 -66.74 90.36 -0.44
CA GLU A 471 -66.38 90.03 -2.11
C GLU A 471 -64.98 90.19 -3.30
N SER A 472 -64.86 90.22 -4.82
CA SER A 472 -63.62 90.30 -6.05
C SER A 472 -63.56 90.34 -7.88
N THR A 473 -62.49 90.53 -8.95
CA THR A 473 -62.37 90.55 -10.70
C THR A 473 -61.05 90.75 -11.94
N ASN A 474 -60.95 90.45 -13.43
CA ASN A 474 -60.21 90.99 -14.92
C ASN A 474 -59.06 90.46 -16.25
N GLN A 475 -58.92 90.86 -17.71
CA GLN A 475 -57.79 90.98 -19.04
C GLN A 475 -57.54 90.48 -20.78
N ILE A 476 -56.54 90.81 -21.86
CA ILE A 476 -56.31 90.74 -23.61
C ILE A 476 -54.83 90.84 -24.66
N LYS A 477 -54.26 90.81 -26.09
CA LYS A 477 -54.14 90.51 -27.79
C LYS A 477 -52.78 90.87 -28.94
N GLU A 478 -52.36 90.88 -30.41
CA GLU A 478 -51.91 90.11 -31.89
C GLU A 478 -51.01 90.66 -33.39
N GLU A 479 -50.58 89.98 -34.69
CA GLU A 479 -50.16 90.25 -36.36
C GLU A 479 -48.77 90.15 -37.56
N GLU A 480 -48.62 89.82 -39.05
CA GLU A 480 -47.38 89.73 -40.29
C GLU A 480 -47.35 89.53 -42.12
N ASP A 481 -46.30 89.63 -43.24
CA ASP A 481 -46.07 89.18 -44.94
C ASP A 481 -44.88 89.54 -46.30
N GLN A 482 -44.63 88.93 -47.68
CA GLN A 482 -44.01 89.24 -49.30
C GLN A 482 -42.70 88.76 -50.48
N PRO A 483 -42.56 88.76 -52.02
CA PRO A 483 -41.48 88.24 -53.28
C PRO A 483 -41.13 88.61 -55.04
N GLU A 484 -40.09 88.17 -56.08
CA GLU A 484 -39.72 88.32 -57.80
C GLU A 484 -38.50 87.51 -58.87
N LYS A 485 -37.84 87.43 -60.25
CA LYS A 485 -37.56 87.74 -61.95
C LYS A 485 -36.36 87.00 -63.10
N GLU A 486 -35.75 86.99 -64.50
CA GLU A 486 -35.62 87.28 -66.21
C GLU A 486 -34.31 86.96 -67.45
N HIS A 487 -34.17 86.70 -68.96
CA HIS A 487 -33.00 86.79 -70.28
C HIS A 487 -32.72 86.03 -71.93
N ASP A 488 -31.83 86.31 -73.15
CA ASP A 488 -31.37 85.59 -74.69
C ASP A 488 -30.31 86.03 -76.13
N GLY A 489 -29.81 85.31 -77.39
CA GLY A 489 -29.09 85.64 -78.96
C GLY A 489 -28.05 84.84 -80.24
N MET A 490 -27.77 85.03 -81.73
CA MET A 490 -26.67 84.43 -82.96
C MET A 490 -26.23 84.77 -84.71
N LEU A 491 -25.43 84.06 -85.80
CA LEU A 491 -24.62 84.42 -87.32
C LEU A 491 -24.04 83.47 -88.79
N PRO A 492 -23.41 83.76 -90.18
CA PRO A 492 -23.10 82.93 -91.62
C PRO A 492 -21.87 82.00 -92.32
N SER A 493 -21.60 81.89 -93.71
CA SER A 493 -21.22 80.68 -94.63
C SER A 493 -19.88 79.85 -94.62
N GLN A 494 -18.66 80.33 -94.95
CA GLN A 494 -17.44 79.47 -94.76
C GLN A 494 -17.27 79.13 -93.28
N LEU A 495 -17.72 80.07 -92.44
CA LEU A 495 -17.96 79.83 -91.03
C LEU A 495 -19.03 78.75 -90.79
N HIS A 496 -20.04 78.50 -91.63
CA HIS A 496 -20.94 77.35 -91.48
C HIS A 496 -20.22 76.01 -91.71
N GLU A 497 -19.36 75.89 -92.72
CA GLU A 497 -18.63 74.63 -92.99
C GLU A 497 -17.68 74.26 -91.84
N GLU A 498 -16.92 75.23 -91.32
CA GLU A 498 -16.06 75.03 -90.14
C GLU A 498 -16.86 74.96 -88.83
N LEU A 499 -17.98 75.68 -88.69
CA LEU A 499 -18.88 75.54 -87.53
C LEU A 499 -19.51 74.15 -87.49
N ASP A 500 -19.94 73.60 -88.64
CA ASP A 500 -20.47 72.25 -88.73
C ASP A 500 -19.39 71.19 -88.56
N ARG A 501 -18.13 71.50 -88.90
CA ARG A 501 -16.98 70.65 -88.58
C ARG A 501 -16.70 70.65 -87.08
N VAL A 502 -16.59 71.82 -86.46
CA VAL A 502 -16.37 71.96 -85.01
C VAL A 502 -17.57 71.41 -84.22
N ARG A 503 -18.81 71.52 -84.73
CA ARG A 503 -19.98 70.81 -84.17
C ARG A 503 -19.79 69.30 -84.24
N ARG A 504 -19.41 68.74 -85.39
CA ARG A 504 -19.13 67.30 -85.54
C ARG A 504 -18.00 66.81 -84.62
N GLU A 505 -16.89 67.54 -84.53
CA GLU A 505 -15.76 67.22 -83.64
C GLU A 505 -16.16 67.35 -82.16
N ARG A 506 -16.88 68.41 -81.78
CA ARG A 506 -17.48 68.58 -80.43
C ARG A 506 -18.45 67.45 -80.08
N ASP A 507 -19.32 67.06 -81.01
CA ASP A 507 -20.37 66.06 -80.74
C ASP A 507 -19.80 64.64 -80.68
N GLN A 508 -18.70 64.39 -81.40
CA GLN A 508 -17.85 63.20 -81.23
C GLN A 508 -17.15 63.20 -79.86
N LEU A 509 -16.48 64.28 -79.47
CA LEU A 509 -15.84 64.39 -78.14
C LEU A 509 -16.87 64.27 -77.01
N ALA A 510 -18.05 64.88 -77.15
CA ALA A 510 -19.13 64.77 -76.18
C ALA A 510 -19.78 63.39 -76.17
N ALA A 511 -19.65 62.58 -77.23
CA ALA A 511 -20.03 61.16 -77.22
C ALA A 511 -18.97 60.32 -76.51
N GLN A 512 -17.69 60.52 -76.84
CA GLN A 512 -16.55 59.86 -76.18
C GLN A 512 -16.55 60.12 -74.67
N MET A 513 -16.72 61.37 -74.22
CA MET A 513 -16.83 61.68 -72.78
C MET A 513 -18.01 60.98 -72.09
N ARG A 514 -19.12 60.71 -72.79
CA ARG A 514 -20.25 59.95 -72.24
C ARG A 514 -19.95 58.45 -72.17
N GLU A 515 -19.28 57.91 -73.18
CA GLU A 515 -18.81 56.52 -73.22
C GLU A 515 -17.75 56.26 -72.12
N ASP A 516 -16.75 57.14 -72.00
CA ASP A 516 -15.74 57.13 -70.93
C ASP A 516 -16.37 57.26 -69.54
N SER A 517 -17.34 58.16 -69.34
CA SER A 517 -18.06 58.27 -68.06
C SER A 517 -18.80 56.98 -67.72
N GLN A 518 -19.54 56.40 -68.68
CA GLN A 518 -20.26 55.14 -68.46
C GLN A 518 -19.30 53.98 -68.16
N LEU A 519 -18.14 53.94 -68.82
CA LEU A 519 -17.10 52.94 -68.61
C LEU A 519 -16.39 53.13 -67.25
N LEU A 520 -16.22 54.36 -66.79
CA LEU A 520 -15.76 54.68 -65.42
C LEU A 520 -16.80 54.27 -64.37
N ASP A 521 -18.08 54.60 -64.57
CA ASP A 521 -19.17 54.21 -63.68
C ASP A 521 -19.31 52.68 -63.57
N GLN A 522 -19.21 51.96 -64.69
CA GLN A 522 -19.19 50.49 -64.72
C GLN A 522 -17.99 49.93 -63.94
N ARG A 523 -16.79 50.49 -64.13
CA ARG A 523 -15.58 50.09 -63.36
C ARG A 523 -15.72 50.40 -61.87
N MET A 524 -16.31 51.53 -61.51
CA MET A 524 -16.54 51.91 -60.12
C MET A 524 -17.61 51.03 -59.45
N ALA A 525 -18.67 50.65 -60.17
CA ALA A 525 -19.67 49.70 -59.70
C ALA A 525 -19.08 48.30 -59.50
N ALA A 526 -18.29 47.80 -60.47
CA ALA A 526 -17.61 46.51 -60.37
C ALA A 526 -16.61 46.47 -59.20
N ASN A 527 -15.84 47.55 -58.99
CA ASN A 527 -14.92 47.67 -57.86
C ASN A 527 -15.67 47.71 -56.52
N LYS A 528 -16.75 48.49 -56.40
CA LYS A 528 -17.61 48.52 -55.19
C LYS A 528 -18.14 47.13 -54.87
N HIS A 529 -18.75 46.45 -55.84
CA HIS A 529 -19.30 45.11 -55.63
C HIS A 529 -18.24 44.09 -55.20
N LYS A 530 -17.03 44.17 -55.79
CA LYS A 530 -15.88 43.35 -55.38
C LYS A 530 -15.47 43.60 -53.92
N PHE A 531 -15.35 44.87 -53.50
CA PHE A 531 -14.99 45.20 -52.12
C PHE A 531 -16.13 44.87 -51.12
N GLU A 532 -17.39 45.03 -51.51
CA GLU A 532 -18.55 44.63 -50.72
C GLU A 532 -18.63 43.11 -50.52
N GLY A 533 -18.23 42.31 -51.52
CA GLY A 533 -18.03 40.87 -51.39
C GLY A 533 -16.92 40.56 -50.40
N GLN A 534 -15.71 41.10 -50.63
CA GLN A 534 -14.56 40.89 -49.75
C GLN A 534 -14.82 41.29 -48.29
N LEU A 535 -15.60 42.36 -48.04
CA LEU A 535 -16.01 42.77 -46.70
C LEU A 535 -16.98 41.77 -46.04
N LYS A 536 -17.87 41.12 -46.80
CA LYS A 536 -18.74 40.05 -46.29
C LYS A 536 -17.95 38.79 -45.99
N ASP A 537 -17.07 38.37 -46.90
CA ASP A 537 -16.19 37.21 -46.69
C ASP A 537 -15.31 37.41 -45.43
N GLN A 538 -14.79 38.62 -45.23
CA GLN A 538 -14.06 39.01 -44.02
C GLN A 538 -14.95 39.02 -42.77
N GLN A 539 -16.18 39.54 -42.85
CA GLN A 539 -17.11 39.55 -41.71
C GLN A 539 -17.53 38.13 -41.30
N GLU A 540 -17.80 37.24 -42.25
CA GLU A 540 -18.17 35.84 -41.99
C GLU A 540 -17.00 35.05 -41.39
N THR A 541 -15.79 35.20 -41.93
CA THR A 541 -14.58 34.57 -41.35
C THR A 541 -14.26 35.12 -39.95
N ILE A 542 -14.47 36.41 -39.69
CA ILE A 542 -14.37 36.99 -38.34
C ILE A 542 -15.37 36.34 -37.37
N VAL A 543 -16.62 36.13 -37.77
CA VAL A 543 -17.63 35.46 -36.91
C VAL A 543 -17.28 34.01 -36.65
N GLN A 544 -16.80 33.27 -37.66
CA GLN A 544 -16.34 31.88 -37.51
C GLN A 544 -15.15 31.78 -36.54
N LEU A 545 -14.18 32.69 -36.65
CA LEU A 545 -13.03 32.76 -35.74
C LEU A 545 -13.42 33.11 -34.30
N HIS A 546 -14.40 34.00 -34.08
CA HIS A 546 -14.90 34.28 -32.74
C HIS A 546 -15.58 33.05 -32.11
N LYS A 547 -16.44 32.35 -32.84
CA LYS A 547 -17.09 31.12 -32.36
C LYS A 547 -16.07 30.03 -32.01
N LEU A 548 -15.05 29.84 -32.86
CA LEU A 548 -13.97 28.90 -32.59
C LEU A 548 -13.12 29.34 -31.38
N MET A 549 -12.83 30.63 -31.21
CA MET A 549 -12.14 31.15 -30.03
C MET A 549 -12.93 30.86 -28.74
N GLU A 550 -14.25 31.07 -28.75
CA GLU A 550 -15.11 30.82 -27.60
C GLU A 550 -15.17 29.33 -27.25
N GLU A 551 -15.36 28.44 -28.23
CA GLU A 551 -15.32 26.98 -28.05
C GLU A 551 -13.97 26.50 -27.49
N LYS A 552 -12.86 27.06 -27.97
CA LYS A 552 -11.52 26.77 -27.43
C LYS A 552 -11.36 27.31 -26.01
N SER A 553 -11.84 28.52 -25.71
CA SER A 553 -11.78 29.11 -24.37
C SER A 553 -12.57 28.29 -23.35
N GLN A 554 -13.80 27.88 -23.69
CA GLN A 554 -14.62 27.01 -22.85
C GLN A 554 -13.95 25.65 -22.62
N LYS A 555 -13.32 25.07 -23.65
CA LYS A 555 -12.56 23.82 -23.51
C LYS A 555 -11.29 23.98 -22.67
N CYS A 556 -10.59 25.11 -22.74
CA CYS A 556 -9.45 25.39 -21.87
C CYS A 556 -9.88 25.58 -20.40
N GLN A 557 -11.02 26.20 -20.15
CA GLN A 557 -11.58 26.37 -18.81
C GLN A 557 -12.02 25.03 -18.20
N SER A 558 -12.69 24.16 -18.96
CA SER A 558 -13.10 22.84 -18.47
C SER A 558 -11.92 21.89 -18.25
N LEU A 559 -10.91 21.91 -19.14
CA LEU A 559 -9.66 21.17 -18.92
C LEU A 559 -8.87 21.73 -17.72
N GLY A 560 -8.84 23.05 -17.53
CA GLY A 560 -8.20 23.67 -16.36
C GLY A 560 -8.87 23.29 -15.04
N ALA A 561 -10.21 23.26 -15.01
CA ALA A 561 -10.96 22.78 -13.85
C ALA A 561 -10.73 21.29 -13.58
N GLN A 562 -10.67 20.45 -14.64
CA GLN A 562 -10.34 19.02 -14.51
C GLN A 562 -8.90 18.80 -14.01
N LEU A 563 -7.93 19.60 -14.45
CA LEU A 563 -6.55 19.54 -13.95
C LEU A 563 -6.48 19.94 -12.48
N SER A 564 -7.09 21.05 -12.07
CA SER A 564 -7.17 21.45 -10.65
C SER A 564 -7.82 20.35 -9.80
N GLN A 565 -8.94 19.79 -10.24
CA GLN A 565 -9.61 18.70 -9.51
C GLN A 565 -8.74 17.44 -9.42
N LEU A 566 -7.95 17.12 -10.45
CA LEU A 566 -7.01 15.99 -10.39
C LEU A 566 -5.81 16.31 -9.48
N GLU A 567 -5.31 17.53 -9.45
CA GLU A 567 -4.26 17.99 -8.54
C GLU A 567 -4.73 17.98 -7.07
N ASP A 568 -5.97 18.40 -6.81
CA ASP A 568 -6.62 18.33 -5.49
C ASP A 568 -6.83 16.86 -5.06
N ASN A 569 -7.38 16.01 -5.93
CA ASN A 569 -7.52 14.56 -5.69
C ASN A 569 -6.17 13.89 -5.40
N ILE A 570 -5.10 14.28 -6.10
CA ILE A 570 -3.74 13.78 -5.87
C ILE A 570 -3.19 14.28 -4.53
N GLN A 571 -3.49 15.51 -4.12
CA GLN A 571 -3.14 16.02 -2.78
C GLN A 571 -3.88 15.25 -1.68
N GLU A 572 -5.18 15.01 -1.82
CA GLU A 572 -5.96 14.19 -0.87
C GLU A 572 -5.46 12.73 -0.81
N ALA A 573 -5.14 12.14 -1.96
CA ALA A 573 -4.52 10.81 -2.04
C ALA A 573 -3.16 10.77 -1.31
N ASN A 574 -2.32 11.80 -1.45
CA ASN A 574 -1.05 11.88 -0.73
C ASN A 574 -1.26 12.06 0.79
N HIS A 575 -2.19 12.92 1.22
CA HIS A 575 -2.50 13.08 2.65
C HIS A 575 -3.07 11.80 3.29
N THR A 576 -3.92 11.06 2.58
CA THR A 576 -4.44 9.77 3.06
C THR A 576 -3.36 8.68 3.06
N ILE A 577 -2.48 8.64 2.05
CA ILE A 577 -1.30 7.76 2.04
C ILE A 577 -0.36 8.06 3.22
N ASP A 578 -0.07 9.32 3.52
CA ASP A 578 0.80 9.69 4.65
C ASP A 578 0.12 9.43 5.99
N GLY A 579 -1.20 9.64 6.11
CA GLY A 579 -2.01 9.18 7.24
C GLY A 579 -1.85 7.68 7.48
N LEU A 580 -2.05 6.86 6.44
CA LEU A 580 -1.90 5.40 6.49
C LEU A 580 -0.47 4.97 6.83
N LYS A 581 0.58 5.67 6.35
CA LYS A 581 1.97 5.42 6.77
C LYS A 581 2.16 5.67 8.28
N THR A 582 1.60 6.75 8.82
CA THR A 582 1.70 7.01 10.27
C THR A 582 0.91 6.01 11.10
N GLU A 583 -0.23 5.53 10.62
CA GLU A 583 -1.03 4.52 11.32
C GLU A 583 -0.36 3.15 11.30
N LEU A 584 0.19 2.74 10.15
CA LEU A 584 1.00 1.53 10.02
C LEU A 584 2.22 1.56 10.95
N ALA A 585 2.90 2.71 11.06
CA ALA A 585 4.02 2.89 11.96
C ALA A 585 3.61 2.78 13.45
N LYS A 586 2.44 3.31 13.86
CA LYS A 586 1.89 3.09 15.21
C LYS A 586 1.61 1.60 15.44
N GLN A 587 0.88 0.96 14.54
CA GLN A 587 0.51 -0.45 14.64
C GLN A 587 1.74 -1.36 14.70
N GLN A 588 2.79 -1.06 13.95
CA GLN A 588 4.06 -1.78 14.06
C GLN A 588 4.70 -1.60 15.45
N ILE A 589 4.80 -0.37 15.96
CA ILE A 589 5.35 -0.08 17.29
C ILE A 589 4.51 -0.74 18.41
N GLU A 590 3.19 -0.80 18.25
CA GLU A 590 2.28 -1.45 19.19
C GLU A 590 2.38 -2.99 19.14
N ALA A 591 2.52 -3.57 17.94
CA ALA A 591 2.77 -5.00 17.77
C ALA A 591 4.15 -5.42 18.31
N GLU A 592 5.20 -4.65 18.04
CA GLU A 592 6.54 -4.86 18.59
C GLU A 592 6.53 -4.83 20.12
N LYS A 593 5.89 -3.82 20.73
CA LYS A 593 5.69 -3.76 22.19
C LYS A 593 4.88 -4.94 22.72
N ALA A 594 3.78 -5.32 22.08
CA ALA A 594 2.97 -6.46 22.51
C ALA A 594 3.75 -7.78 22.46
N VAL A 595 4.62 -7.96 21.46
CA VAL A 595 5.53 -9.12 21.37
C VAL A 595 6.61 -9.07 22.44
N GLU A 596 7.22 -7.91 22.73
CA GLU A 596 8.15 -7.78 23.86
C GLU A 596 7.48 -8.04 25.22
N ASP A 597 6.31 -7.45 25.45
CA ASP A 597 5.53 -7.59 26.68
C ASP A 597 5.18 -9.07 26.90
N ARG A 598 4.69 -9.75 25.86
CA ARG A 598 4.41 -11.19 25.86
C ARG A 598 5.67 -12.04 26.08
N GLY A 599 6.80 -11.63 25.51
CA GLY A 599 8.11 -12.26 25.75
C GLY A 599 8.54 -12.12 27.21
N ARG A 600 8.35 -10.94 27.81
CA ARG A 600 8.66 -10.66 29.23
C ARG A 600 7.70 -11.40 30.18
N GLU A 601 6.41 -11.52 29.85
CA GLU A 601 5.45 -12.39 30.56
C GLU A 601 5.91 -13.86 30.56
N VAL A 602 6.21 -14.43 29.38
CA VAL A 602 6.65 -15.83 29.27
C VAL A 602 7.98 -16.05 29.99
N GLN A 603 8.92 -15.11 29.89
CA GLN A 603 10.20 -15.20 30.60
C GLN A 603 10.02 -15.19 32.13
N THR A 604 9.15 -14.31 32.67
CA THR A 604 8.86 -14.28 34.11
C THR A 604 8.14 -15.55 34.58
N GLY A 605 7.13 -16.02 33.84
CA GLY A 605 6.46 -17.27 34.13
C GLY A 605 7.38 -18.49 34.14
N MET A 606 8.37 -18.54 33.25
CA MET A 606 9.40 -19.60 33.24
C MET A 606 10.35 -19.51 34.44
N VAL A 607 10.73 -18.30 34.86
CA VAL A 607 11.54 -18.08 36.08
C VAL A 607 10.77 -18.51 37.34
N ASP A 608 9.49 -18.16 37.45
CA ASP A 608 8.64 -18.55 38.57
C ASP A 608 8.39 -20.06 38.62
N GLN A 609 8.16 -20.71 37.48
CA GLN A 609 8.06 -22.17 37.39
C GLN A 609 9.35 -22.87 37.81
N LEU A 610 10.52 -22.36 37.40
CA LEU A 610 11.81 -22.89 37.84
C LEU A 610 12.00 -22.72 39.36
N ALA A 611 11.68 -21.55 39.91
CA ALA A 611 11.74 -21.30 41.35
C ALA A 611 10.78 -22.20 42.15
N GLU A 612 9.57 -22.46 41.63
CA GLU A 612 8.64 -23.39 42.29
C GLU A 612 9.12 -24.84 42.20
N MET A 613 9.69 -25.26 41.07
CA MET A 613 10.25 -26.61 40.90
C MET A 613 11.50 -26.83 41.78
N GLU A 614 12.37 -25.83 41.93
CA GLU A 614 13.47 -25.87 42.91
C GLU A 614 12.94 -25.97 44.36
N LYS A 615 11.90 -25.21 44.70
CA LYS A 615 11.24 -25.29 46.02
C LYS A 615 10.66 -26.69 46.27
N ARG A 616 9.88 -27.22 45.33
CA ARG A 616 9.30 -28.58 45.37
C ARG A 616 10.41 -29.65 45.50
N MET A 617 11.52 -29.52 44.77
CA MET A 617 12.68 -30.41 44.88
C MET A 617 13.32 -30.34 46.27
N ASN A 618 13.47 -29.15 46.84
CA ASN A 618 14.08 -28.95 48.16
C ASN A 618 13.17 -29.42 49.30
N ASP A 619 11.85 -29.28 49.18
CA ASP A 619 10.90 -29.85 50.13
C ASP A 619 10.82 -31.39 50.01
N ALA A 620 10.82 -31.96 48.81
CA ALA A 620 10.96 -33.41 48.62
C ALA A 620 12.27 -33.97 49.22
N ARG A 621 13.40 -33.26 49.06
CA ARG A 621 14.69 -33.60 49.74
C ARG A 621 14.56 -33.55 51.27
N ARG A 622 13.87 -32.55 51.82
CA ARG A 622 13.59 -32.44 53.27
C ARG A 622 12.72 -33.60 53.75
N GLU A 623 11.69 -33.97 53.02
CA GLU A 623 10.77 -35.05 53.39
C GLU A 623 11.40 -36.43 53.28
N HIS A 624 12.17 -36.70 52.22
CA HIS A 624 13.03 -37.88 52.14
C HIS A 624 13.97 -37.97 53.36
N THR A 625 14.56 -36.83 53.77
CA THR A 625 15.42 -36.77 54.97
C THR A 625 14.64 -37.08 56.26
N LYS A 626 13.41 -36.54 56.43
CA LYS A 626 12.52 -36.88 57.55
C LYS A 626 12.20 -38.39 57.56
N ALA A 627 11.83 -38.95 56.41
CA ALA A 627 11.46 -40.36 56.27
C ALA A 627 12.64 -41.30 56.59
N VAL A 628 13.86 -41.00 56.11
CA VAL A 628 15.08 -41.75 56.46
C VAL A 628 15.38 -41.68 57.96
N VAL A 629 15.14 -40.53 58.61
CA VAL A 629 15.30 -40.39 60.06
C VAL A 629 14.24 -41.19 60.83
N GLN A 630 12.97 -41.14 60.41
CA GLN A 630 11.88 -41.90 61.02
C GLN A 630 12.08 -43.42 60.85
N LEU A 631 12.47 -43.88 59.66
CA LEU A 631 12.80 -45.28 59.39
C LEU A 631 13.93 -45.76 60.31
N ARG A 632 15.02 -44.99 60.43
CA ARG A 632 16.12 -45.28 61.38
C ARG A 632 15.70 -45.26 62.85
N GLN A 633 14.65 -44.52 63.21
CA GLN A 633 14.08 -44.56 64.57
C GLN A 633 13.22 -45.82 64.77
N ALA A 634 12.40 -46.20 63.79
CA ALA A 634 11.59 -47.41 63.80
C ALA A 634 12.43 -48.70 63.79
N GLU A 635 13.53 -48.76 63.04
CA GLU A 635 14.53 -49.83 63.10
C GLU A 635 15.11 -50.00 64.52
N ARG A 636 15.46 -48.89 65.18
CA ARG A 636 15.97 -48.89 66.56
C ARG A 636 14.90 -49.26 67.58
N GLN A 637 13.65 -48.87 67.38
CA GLN A 637 12.55 -49.23 68.25
C GLN A 637 12.20 -50.72 68.11
N THR A 638 12.01 -51.22 66.89
CA THR A 638 11.71 -52.63 66.64
C THR A 638 12.85 -53.55 67.07
N SER A 639 14.10 -53.10 67.06
CA SER A 639 15.24 -53.82 67.67
C SER A 639 15.06 -53.97 69.19
N ARG A 640 14.78 -52.87 69.90
CA ARG A 640 14.50 -52.88 71.36
C ARG A 640 13.25 -53.68 71.72
N GLU A 641 12.25 -53.70 70.86
CA GLU A 641 11.02 -54.48 71.06
C GLU A 641 11.26 -55.98 70.83
N LYS A 642 12.11 -56.35 69.88
CA LYS A 642 12.62 -57.73 69.74
C LYS A 642 13.41 -58.17 70.97
N GLU A 643 14.32 -57.33 71.48
CA GLU A 643 15.07 -57.59 72.73
C GLU A 643 14.12 -57.79 73.93
N ARG A 644 13.13 -56.90 74.10
CA ARG A 644 12.10 -57.02 75.16
C ARG A 644 11.21 -58.26 74.98
N GLY A 645 10.83 -58.59 73.75
CA GLY A 645 10.04 -59.78 73.44
C GLY A 645 10.80 -61.06 73.76
N GLN A 646 12.09 -61.13 73.43
CA GLN A 646 12.98 -62.23 73.82
C GLN A 646 13.10 -62.35 75.34
N GLN A 647 13.27 -61.23 76.07
CA GLN A 647 13.28 -61.23 77.54
C GLN A 647 11.94 -61.69 78.14
N GLN A 648 10.80 -61.28 77.58
CA GLN A 648 9.47 -61.73 78.04
C GLN A 648 9.24 -63.22 77.77
N LEU A 649 9.65 -63.73 76.60
CA LEU A 649 9.60 -65.16 76.30
C LEU A 649 10.46 -65.97 77.28
N GLN A 650 11.70 -65.56 77.54
CA GLN A 650 12.57 -66.19 78.54
C GLN A 650 11.95 -66.19 79.95
N LEU A 651 11.26 -65.12 80.34
CA LEU A 651 10.55 -65.05 81.62
C LEU A 651 9.30 -65.95 81.66
N GLN A 652 8.56 -66.08 80.55
CA GLN A 652 7.43 -67.01 80.43
C GLN A 652 7.89 -68.47 80.44
N GLU A 653 8.96 -68.81 79.71
CA GLU A 653 9.59 -70.14 79.74
C GLU A 653 9.99 -70.52 81.17
N GLN A 654 10.69 -69.64 81.89
CA GLN A 654 11.01 -69.85 83.30
C GLN A 654 9.76 -69.99 84.18
N HIS A 655 8.69 -69.25 83.91
CA HIS A 655 7.44 -69.36 84.67
C HIS A 655 6.74 -70.70 84.42
N TYR A 656 6.61 -71.14 83.17
CA TYR A 656 6.04 -72.44 82.82
C TYR A 656 6.89 -73.60 83.34
N GLN A 657 8.22 -73.49 83.31
CA GLN A 657 9.13 -74.45 83.96
C GLN A 657 8.84 -74.56 85.48
N ARG A 658 8.64 -73.44 86.17
CA ARG A 658 8.26 -73.41 87.61
C ARG A 658 6.86 -73.99 87.84
N GLN A 659 5.88 -73.72 86.97
CA GLN A 659 4.53 -74.29 87.08
C GLN A 659 4.50 -75.80 86.82
N LEU A 660 5.22 -76.28 85.80
CA LEU A 660 5.41 -77.70 85.53
C LEU A 660 6.05 -78.41 86.74
N HIS A 661 7.04 -77.77 87.40
CA HIS A 661 7.62 -78.29 88.63
C HIS A 661 6.57 -78.42 89.75
N LYS A 662 5.78 -77.36 90.02
CA LYS A 662 4.71 -77.39 91.02
C LYS A 662 3.61 -78.41 90.74
N LEU A 663 3.21 -78.56 89.48
CA LEU A 663 2.22 -79.58 89.10
C LEU A 663 2.78 -81.00 89.26
N GLN A 664 4.08 -81.21 89.00
CA GLN A 664 4.75 -82.47 89.32
C GLN A 664 4.90 -82.71 90.83
N GLU A 665 4.94 -81.67 91.67
CA GLU A 665 4.88 -81.81 93.13
C GLU A 665 3.47 -82.18 93.60
N GLN A 666 2.45 -81.43 93.17
CA GLN A 666 1.04 -81.68 93.54
C GLN A 666 0.53 -83.04 93.07
N LEU A 667 0.93 -83.52 91.89
CA LEU A 667 0.57 -84.86 91.41
C LEU A 667 1.12 -85.94 92.38
N ARG A 668 2.36 -85.77 92.85
CA ARG A 668 2.99 -86.66 93.85
C ARG A 668 2.35 -86.55 95.24
N GLU A 669 1.61 -85.48 95.53
CA GLU A 669 0.82 -85.34 96.77
C GLU A 669 -0.53 -86.04 96.64
N VAL A 670 -1.29 -85.77 95.56
CA VAL A 670 -2.57 -86.43 95.30
C VAL A 670 -2.43 -87.95 95.19
N ASP A 671 -1.33 -88.46 94.63
CA ASP A 671 -1.04 -89.90 94.63
C ASP A 671 -0.83 -90.48 96.04
N ARG A 672 -0.24 -89.72 96.99
CA ARG A 672 -0.13 -90.14 98.40
C ARG A 672 -1.51 -90.17 99.06
N ASP A 673 -2.29 -89.11 98.90
CA ASP A 673 -3.62 -89.00 99.52
C ASP A 673 -4.60 -90.04 98.97
N ARG A 674 -4.57 -90.29 97.65
CA ARG A 674 -5.35 -91.38 97.03
C ARG A 674 -4.97 -92.73 97.63
N ASN A 675 -3.69 -92.99 97.85
CA ASN A 675 -3.23 -94.24 98.47
C ASN A 675 -3.63 -94.32 99.96
N MET A 676 -3.67 -93.20 100.68
CA MET A 676 -4.16 -93.11 102.07
C MET A 676 -5.69 -93.36 102.16
N VAL A 677 -6.51 -92.73 101.31
CA VAL A 677 -7.97 -92.96 101.27
C VAL A 677 -8.28 -94.41 100.85
N MET A 678 -7.49 -94.98 99.94
CA MET A 678 -7.58 -96.40 99.59
C MET A 678 -7.13 -97.34 100.72
N ALA A 679 -6.47 -96.86 101.77
CA ALA A 679 -6.21 -97.61 103.00
C ALA A 679 -7.39 -97.50 103.97
N THR A 680 -7.88 -96.28 104.27
CA THR A 680 -8.97 -96.07 105.24
C THR A 680 -10.28 -96.74 104.82
N LEU A 681 -10.67 -96.67 103.54
CA LEU A 681 -11.86 -97.35 103.01
C LEU A 681 -11.81 -98.88 103.15
N ARG A 682 -10.61 -99.48 103.23
CA ARG A 682 -10.44 -100.91 103.55
C ARG A 682 -10.55 -101.17 105.05
N GLN A 683 -10.03 -100.25 105.86
CA GLN A 683 -9.95 -100.38 107.32
C GLN A 683 -11.32 -100.26 108.01
N GLU A 684 -12.20 -99.37 107.55
CA GLU A 684 -13.55 -99.19 108.13
C GLU A 684 -14.56 -100.27 107.71
N GLY A 685 -14.17 -101.24 106.87
CA GLY A 685 -15.06 -102.32 106.43
C GLY A 685 -16.22 -101.89 105.52
N LEU A 686 -16.35 -100.59 105.20
CA LEU A 686 -17.40 -100.03 104.34
C LEU A 686 -17.43 -100.65 102.94
N ILE A 687 -16.28 -101.07 102.40
CA ILE A 687 -16.20 -101.87 101.15
C ILE A 687 -16.96 -103.20 101.26
N GLY A 688 -17.05 -103.79 102.47
CA GLY A 688 -17.86 -104.97 102.76
C GLY A 688 -19.35 -104.65 102.89
N GLN A 689 -19.70 -103.61 103.63
CA GLN A 689 -21.10 -103.18 103.81
C GLN A 689 -21.74 -102.75 102.48
N TYR A 690 -21.03 -102.00 101.65
CA TYR A 690 -21.47 -101.62 100.30
C TYR A 690 -21.72 -102.84 99.39
N LYS A 691 -20.97 -103.94 99.58
CA LYS A 691 -21.23 -105.23 98.89
C LYS A 691 -22.45 -105.97 99.48
N GLN A 692 -22.68 -105.91 100.78
CA GLN A 692 -23.83 -106.57 101.43
C GLN A 692 -25.16 -105.87 101.09
N HIS A 693 -25.24 -104.53 101.13
CA HIS A 693 -26.43 -103.80 100.72
C HIS A 693 -26.78 -104.03 99.24
N ARG A 694 -25.76 -104.22 98.38
CA ARG A 694 -25.95 -104.60 96.96
C ARG A 694 -26.53 -106.01 96.76
N ALA A 695 -26.39 -106.92 97.74
CA ALA A 695 -26.95 -108.27 97.66
C ALA A 695 -28.44 -108.33 98.06
N ALA A 696 -28.87 -107.51 99.04
CA ALA A 696 -30.28 -107.45 99.46
C ALA A 696 -31.18 -106.78 98.40
N ALA A 697 -30.69 -105.71 97.76
CA ALA A 697 -31.44 -104.97 96.74
C ALA A 697 -31.61 -105.72 95.41
N ALA A 698 -30.81 -106.77 95.16
CA ALA A 698 -30.78 -107.49 93.87
C ALA A 698 -31.95 -108.48 93.65
N LYS A 699 -32.86 -108.65 94.63
CA LYS A 699 -33.92 -109.68 94.57
C LYS A 699 -35.28 -109.21 94.03
N ALA A 700 -35.40 -107.96 93.59
CA ALA A 700 -36.67 -107.37 93.11
C ALA A 700 -36.63 -106.89 91.64
N VAL A 701 -35.45 -106.69 91.05
CA VAL A 701 -35.29 -106.36 89.61
C VAL A 701 -34.11 -107.16 89.07
N SER A 702 -34.40 -108.24 88.33
CA SER A 702 -33.44 -108.96 87.51
C SER A 702 -33.72 -108.69 86.03
N ASN A 703 -32.66 -108.75 85.22
CA ASN A 703 -32.66 -108.65 83.75
C ASN A 703 -32.85 -107.22 83.19
N THR A 704 -31.94 -106.66 82.38
CA THR A 704 -30.59 -107.14 82.03
C THR A 704 -29.66 -106.01 81.56
N GLN A 705 -28.37 -106.10 81.89
CA GLN A 705 -27.25 -105.49 81.13
C GLN A 705 -26.97 -106.29 79.83
N PRO A 706 -25.95 -105.96 79.01
CA PRO A 706 -25.30 -104.67 78.67
C PRO A 706 -25.51 -104.37 77.14
N GLN A 707 -24.95 -103.36 76.46
CA GLN A 707 -23.55 -102.99 76.10
C GLN A 707 -23.66 -101.66 75.29
N GLY A 708 -22.61 -100.88 74.95
CA GLY A 708 -21.15 -100.96 75.15
C GLY A 708 -20.44 -100.09 74.09
N SER A 709 -19.26 -99.51 74.39
CA SER A 709 -18.47 -98.59 73.53
C SER A 709 -19.15 -97.22 73.23
N GLU A 710 -18.54 -96.05 73.49
CA GLU A 710 -17.36 -95.40 72.84
C GLU A 710 -17.73 -94.77 71.47
N LEU A 711 -17.33 -93.54 71.11
CA LEU A 711 -16.45 -92.53 71.74
C LEU A 711 -16.80 -91.09 71.27
N THR A 712 -16.27 -90.08 71.96
CA THR A 712 -16.04 -88.68 71.49
C THR A 712 -17.20 -87.87 70.88
N THR A 713 -18.10 -87.39 71.74
CA THR A 713 -18.55 -85.97 71.77
C THR A 713 -18.62 -85.55 73.25
N GLY A 714 -18.56 -84.28 73.66
CA GLY A 714 -18.39 -83.01 72.95
C GLY A 714 -19.01 -81.88 73.78
N SER A 715 -19.13 -80.68 73.18
CA SER A 715 -19.96 -79.55 73.63
C SER A 715 -19.60 -78.79 74.93
N GLY A 716 -19.48 -77.46 74.74
CA GLY A 716 -19.80 -76.44 75.73
C GLY A 716 -20.64 -75.34 75.08
N THR A 717 -21.90 -75.65 74.74
CA THR A 717 -23.11 -74.77 74.65
C THR A 717 -22.91 -73.27 74.34
N ALA A 718 -23.41 -72.64 73.27
CA ALA A 718 -24.65 -72.79 72.47
C ALA A 718 -25.96 -72.26 73.10
N ASP A 719 -26.38 -71.07 72.66
CA ASP A 719 -27.74 -70.48 72.59
C ASP A 719 -27.59 -69.13 71.82
N LYS A 720 -28.53 -68.58 71.02
CA LYS A 720 -29.92 -68.97 70.71
C LYS A 720 -30.30 -68.59 69.26
N GLN A 721 -31.53 -68.91 68.84
CA GLN A 721 -31.96 -68.99 67.42
C GLN A 721 -32.35 -67.66 66.73
N GLN A 722 -31.98 -67.51 65.44
CA GLN A 722 -32.79 -67.13 64.23
C GLN A 722 -33.63 -65.80 64.19
N PRO A 723 -34.13 -65.33 63.02
CA PRO A 723 -33.96 -65.80 61.62
C PRO A 723 -33.54 -64.74 60.56
N ILE A 724 -32.91 -65.24 59.48
CA ILE A 724 -33.10 -64.92 58.04
C ILE A 724 -33.78 -63.58 57.63
N VAL A 725 -33.02 -62.71 56.94
CA VAL A 725 -33.26 -62.28 55.54
C VAL A 725 -31.89 -62.24 54.83
N ALA A 726 -31.83 -62.55 53.53
CA ALA A 726 -30.62 -62.43 52.73
C ALA A 726 -30.91 -61.64 51.44
N GLU A 727 -30.14 -60.59 51.18
CA GLU A 727 -30.19 -59.83 49.92
C GLU A 727 -29.15 -60.38 48.93
N PRO A 728 -29.48 -60.49 47.63
CA PRO A 728 -28.56 -61.03 46.63
C PRO A 728 -27.52 -60.01 46.20
N LEU A 729 -26.27 -60.45 46.04
CA LEU A 729 -25.13 -59.63 45.57
C LEU A 729 -25.21 -59.16 44.10
N SER A 730 -26.38 -59.20 43.46
CA SER A 730 -26.57 -58.80 42.06
C SER A 730 -26.65 -57.29 41.88
N SER A 731 -27.41 -56.56 42.72
CA SER A 731 -27.58 -55.10 42.58
C SER A 731 -26.25 -54.34 42.71
N VAL A 732 -25.43 -54.70 43.70
CA VAL A 732 -24.10 -54.12 43.93
C VAL A 732 -23.18 -54.25 42.70
N VAL A 733 -23.37 -55.29 41.87
CA VAL A 733 -22.60 -55.48 40.63
C VAL A 733 -23.16 -54.66 39.46
N GLU A 734 -24.45 -54.34 39.46
CA GLU A 734 -25.07 -53.42 38.49
C GLU A 734 -24.77 -51.95 38.84
N ASP A 735 -24.80 -51.58 40.13
CA ASP A 735 -24.39 -50.26 40.61
C ASP A 735 -22.90 -49.96 40.32
N LEU A 736 -22.02 -50.94 40.51
CA LEU A 736 -20.61 -50.80 40.12
C LEU A 736 -20.41 -50.69 38.59
N ARG A 737 -21.31 -51.28 37.79
CA ARG A 737 -21.27 -51.15 36.31
C ARG A 737 -21.75 -49.79 35.83
N SER A 738 -22.80 -49.21 36.43
CA SER A 738 -23.27 -47.87 36.07
C SER A 738 -22.27 -46.78 36.45
N LEU A 739 -21.62 -46.92 37.62
CA LEU A 739 -20.48 -46.08 38.04
C LEU A 739 -19.26 -46.21 37.12
N THR A 740 -18.95 -47.43 36.65
CA THR A 740 -17.82 -47.62 35.72
C THR A 740 -18.10 -47.02 34.34
N ALA A 741 -19.35 -47.07 33.87
CA ALA A 741 -19.74 -46.47 32.59
C ALA A 741 -19.74 -44.93 32.63
N THR A 742 -20.17 -44.31 33.74
CA THR A 742 -20.20 -42.84 33.89
C THR A 742 -18.81 -42.22 34.10
N VAL A 743 -17.82 -42.99 34.56
CA VAL A 743 -16.42 -42.54 34.69
C VAL A 743 -15.59 -42.73 33.39
N LEU A 744 -16.16 -43.40 32.37
CA LEU A 744 -15.50 -43.68 31.08
C LEU A 744 -16.24 -43.09 29.86
N GLY A 745 -17.19 -42.17 30.08
CA GLY A 745 -18.17 -41.76 29.08
C GLY A 745 -18.30 -40.26 28.83
N ASP A 746 -17.40 -39.42 29.35
CA ASP A 746 -17.47 -37.95 29.25
C ASP A 746 -16.10 -37.30 28.95
N GLU A 747 -15.34 -37.92 28.03
CA GLU A 747 -14.22 -37.28 27.34
C GLU A 747 -14.43 -37.41 25.83
N GLY A 748 -14.99 -36.36 25.21
CA GLY A 748 -15.01 -36.20 23.75
C GLY A 748 -16.37 -35.84 23.16
N ASP A 749 -16.59 -34.55 22.97
CA ASP A 749 -17.06 -34.05 21.67
C ASP A 749 -16.35 -32.72 21.35
N THR A 750 -16.01 -32.52 20.08
CA THR A 750 -15.04 -31.49 19.64
C THR A 750 -15.69 -30.36 18.84
N ASP A 751 -14.97 -29.23 18.73
CA ASP A 751 -15.30 -28.12 17.83
C ASP A 751 -15.76 -28.57 16.43
N SER A 752 -16.94 -28.10 16.01
CA SER A 752 -17.25 -27.87 14.59
C SER A 752 -18.49 -26.98 14.44
N SER A 753 -18.30 -25.70 14.13
CA SER A 753 -19.32 -24.79 13.56
C SER A 753 -18.63 -23.55 12.99
N GLU A 754 -18.34 -23.57 11.69
CA GLU A 754 -18.05 -22.38 10.89
C GLU A 754 -19.37 -21.84 10.31
N ASP A 755 -19.64 -20.55 10.47
CA ASP A 755 -20.43 -19.67 9.59
C ASP A 755 -20.38 -18.20 10.11
#